data_AF-R7XZ34-F1
#
_entry.id   AF-R7XZ34-F1
#
_cell.length_a   1.000
_cell.length_b   1.000
_cell.length_c   1.000
_cell.angle_alpha   90.00
_cell.angle_beta   90.00
_cell.angle_gamma   90.00
#
_symmetry.space_group_name_H-M   'P 1'
#
loop_
_entity.id
_entity.type
_entity.pdbx_description
1 polymer ?
#
loop_
_entity_poly.entity_id
_entity_poly.type
_entity_poly.pdbx_seq_one_letter_code
_entity_poly.pdbx_strand_id
1 'polypeptide(L)'
;MKKLLLAGLPLLIILVGMPILATLMVLMSTTAAAECRTQASQGTAPTELGDLGNIDGPIGGPVEGQIGVASANIPTRSGPDGFRASMPKVLSTNPDFVTLSEQSARSLAFIESAAPGYSAYRAPAESGVDAIESMGNVVLWKSDTWALRSSGRVKLADDDKTFYKGRPVTWDRHATWALLERKSDGAVVSIIATHHMTNPHKYPRQHGNPPLTRPQQYGAGMDILLQLRNSLATHGPVLIGGDMNTHASYTNLPWAAAAKMKAAGYGRQNHAVDFIFFPQHQGVRLERGWSGTMVSDHHWIAARLAMNGAGPEDAPTTDTETGDGAVPAVHTATEGPPTGEVLSQLMRLRFASNYPALTAEQARNAITIAQVARDLEIPRYGLQVAIATAIQESKLVNLTGGDRDSGGLFQQRPSAGWGSRAEITNPVLAARAFFGKAQHTANPGLLDIPGWSKMPLTQAAQAVQISGYPDAYAQWEDVAGDIADLLGGDLPDLPDDGSTTNVADCQEDTVNPITLGTLNLLGAGHTDGKPGGGGEKAGYETWDKRLPGAMRTIENAGVTIAGLQEVHGPQATALAERYAAKWGMYPATGKAQNRVIWDRNEWEQTDARLVDIPYFGGKDVGMPLVQLTGAADSPNAGQVIWVWSVHNPANTNGDAAAHRKEALRRQLATMTDLAGTGTPAVILGDFNDGKDGQYASHCALTPELSNAFGGSAEPCKVPKKDAPIDHVYGTNLTWANASVDNSTQTSKIADHPLVVATTAGSSAGCAVATETNYNLGPVKPQLTQLVNVLGPMFDIKTVGGYRESATDPNGHPAGLAADFMVPLNSAGRAQGDRLAAYAKAHASELGIDYIIWYQRIWSVARASEGWRPMEDRDSDSENHRNHVHINVKPGAWLQPVGLDGAACDEVVYPVPSQYVGTDNHNWHETGPYWSNWHTGTDFSAPCGTTVYAAHAGTIEIDTTEGWAGPQLVKVTTGAGSLTTWYAHMQTVTVSRGQTVAAGEPIGQVGKEGNVSGCHLHFEVHLKNGSIYGSDNVDPSTWLAQNASRPTQAA
;
A
#
# COMPACT_ATOMS: atom_id res chain seq x y z
N MET A 1 20.14 -18.19 62.50
CA MET A 1 20.16 -18.78 61.14
C MET A 1 18.82 -18.74 60.40
N LYS A 2 17.81 -17.96 60.84
CA LYS A 2 16.55 -17.75 60.10
C LYS A 2 16.42 -16.37 59.42
N LYS A 3 17.45 -15.51 59.54
CA LYS A 3 17.49 -14.16 58.93
C LYS A 3 18.37 -14.03 57.68
N LEU A 4 19.02 -15.12 57.22
CA LEU A 4 19.81 -15.11 55.98
C LEU A 4 19.05 -15.64 54.75
N LEU A 5 17.82 -16.13 54.90
CA LEU A 5 17.04 -16.76 53.83
C LEU A 5 16.10 -15.79 53.08
N LEU A 6 16.03 -14.51 53.48
CA LEU A 6 15.10 -13.52 52.90
C LEU A 6 15.77 -12.44 52.04
N ALA A 7 17.10 -12.43 51.90
CA ALA A 7 17.82 -11.43 51.09
C ALA A 7 18.23 -11.94 49.69
N GLY A 8 18.04 -13.22 49.38
CA GLY A 8 18.50 -13.83 48.11
C GLY A 8 17.42 -14.09 47.05
N LEU A 9 16.14 -13.91 47.37
CA LEU A 9 15.05 -14.27 46.46
C LEU A 9 14.88 -13.34 45.23
N PRO A 10 15.25 -12.05 45.24
CA PRO A 10 15.17 -11.21 44.04
C PRO A 10 16.27 -11.50 43.02
N LEU A 11 17.41 -12.06 43.43
CA LEU A 11 18.55 -12.28 42.54
C LEU A 11 18.44 -13.59 41.74
N LEU A 12 17.72 -14.59 42.27
CA LEU A 12 17.54 -15.88 41.59
C LEU A 12 16.42 -15.84 40.52
N ILE A 13 15.43 -14.96 40.68
CA ILE A 13 14.33 -14.80 39.69
C ILE A 13 14.81 -14.03 38.45
N ILE A 14 15.79 -13.12 38.60
CA ILE A 14 16.33 -12.33 37.49
C ILE A 14 17.35 -13.13 36.65
N LEU A 15 18.07 -14.09 37.25
CA LEU A 15 19.06 -14.91 36.54
C LEU A 15 18.48 -16.16 35.84
N VAL A 16 17.28 -16.63 36.23
CA VAL A 16 16.65 -17.83 35.63
C VAL A 16 15.51 -17.46 34.65
N GLY A 17 15.00 -16.22 34.67
CA GLY A 17 13.91 -15.77 33.79
C GLY A 17 14.32 -15.41 32.35
N MET A 18 15.56 -14.94 32.14
CA MET A 18 16.01 -14.47 30.82
C MET A 18 16.26 -15.58 29.76
N PRO A 19 16.71 -16.80 30.11
CA PRO A 19 16.88 -17.87 29.11
C PRO A 19 15.55 -18.49 28.65
N ILE A 20 14.50 -18.43 29.48
CA ILE A 20 13.19 -19.07 29.19
C ILE A 20 12.35 -18.20 28.24
N LEU A 21 12.44 -16.86 28.31
CA LEU A 21 11.81 -15.98 27.32
C LEU A 21 12.49 -16.08 25.94
N ALA A 22 13.82 -16.22 25.91
CA ALA A 22 14.55 -16.44 24.65
C ALA A 22 14.19 -17.80 24.01
N THR A 23 13.96 -18.84 24.81
CA THR A 23 13.58 -20.17 24.31
C THR A 23 12.11 -20.24 23.86
N LEU A 24 11.21 -19.46 24.46
CA LEU A 24 9.80 -19.36 24.03
C LEU A 24 9.64 -18.53 22.73
N MET A 25 10.45 -17.48 22.55
CA MET A 25 10.50 -16.71 21.29
C MET A 25 11.19 -17.47 20.14
N VAL A 26 12.14 -18.37 20.44
CA VAL A 26 12.79 -19.26 19.46
C VAL A 26 11.91 -20.48 19.09
N LEU A 27 11.00 -20.93 19.96
CA LEU A 27 10.01 -21.97 19.63
C LEU A 27 8.77 -21.45 18.88
N MET A 28 8.47 -20.15 18.96
CA MET A 28 7.37 -19.53 18.19
C MET A 28 7.78 -19.07 16.78
N SER A 29 9.08 -18.91 16.52
CA SER A 29 9.65 -18.64 15.18
C SER A 29 9.86 -19.92 14.35
N THR A 30 9.97 -21.09 14.98
CA THR A 30 10.27 -22.36 14.30
C THR A 30 9.04 -23.07 13.68
N THR A 31 7.81 -22.65 13.97
CA THR A 31 6.59 -23.17 13.32
C THR A 31 6.25 -22.48 12.00
N ALA A 32 6.60 -21.20 11.85
CA ALA A 32 6.42 -20.44 10.60
C ALA A 32 7.44 -20.86 9.52
N ALA A 33 8.61 -21.33 9.96
CA ALA A 33 9.69 -21.69 9.06
C ALA A 33 9.41 -22.96 8.23
N ALA A 34 8.65 -23.93 8.74
CA ALA A 34 8.46 -25.21 8.03
C ALA A 34 7.63 -25.13 6.72
N GLU A 35 6.94 -24.01 6.45
CA GLU A 35 5.91 -23.86 5.41
C GLU A 35 6.41 -23.38 4.03
N CYS A 36 7.68 -23.01 3.85
CA CYS A 36 8.09 -22.23 2.67
C CYS A 36 9.04 -22.94 1.69
N ARG A 37 8.82 -24.24 1.44
CA ARG A 37 9.87 -25.13 0.91
C ARG A 37 9.72 -25.79 -0.48
N THR A 38 8.78 -25.44 -1.39
CA THR A 38 8.88 -25.95 -2.80
C THR A 38 8.13 -25.14 -3.87
N GLN A 39 8.75 -24.20 -4.60
CA GLN A 39 8.08 -23.61 -5.79
C GLN A 39 8.86 -23.50 -7.11
N ALA A 40 9.95 -24.24 -7.29
CA ALA A 40 10.35 -24.71 -8.62
C ALA A 40 11.31 -25.91 -8.43
N SER A 41 11.38 -26.94 -9.26
CA SER A 41 10.95 -27.12 -10.64
C SER A 41 10.49 -28.58 -10.90
N GLN A 42 9.65 -28.75 -11.94
CA GLN A 42 9.20 -29.97 -12.65
C GLN A 42 7.89 -30.67 -12.18
N GLY A 43 6.80 -30.44 -12.95
CA GLY A 43 5.50 -31.15 -12.92
C GLY A 43 4.29 -30.31 -12.49
N THR A 44 4.02 -29.17 -13.14
CA THR A 44 3.07 -28.14 -12.63
C THR A 44 1.70 -28.73 -12.30
N ALA A 45 1.27 -28.62 -11.03
CA ALA A 45 -0.15 -28.79 -10.72
C ALA A 45 -0.92 -27.61 -11.36
N PRO A 46 -2.16 -27.82 -11.82
CA PRO A 46 -2.96 -26.78 -12.44
C PRO A 46 -3.13 -25.61 -11.45
N THR A 47 -2.89 -24.39 -11.92
CA THR A 47 -3.20 -23.14 -11.20
C THR A 47 -4.29 -22.34 -11.90
N GLU A 48 -4.63 -22.72 -13.13
CA GLU A 48 -5.70 -22.12 -13.91
C GLU A 48 -6.97 -22.97 -13.77
N LEU A 49 -8.12 -22.30 -13.69
CA LEU A 49 -9.42 -22.95 -13.81
C LEU A 49 -9.47 -23.69 -15.16
N GLY A 50 -9.49 -25.03 -15.10
CA GLY A 50 -9.68 -25.84 -16.30
C GLY A 50 -10.99 -25.52 -17.02
N ASP A 51 -11.11 -25.94 -18.27
CA ASP A 51 -12.30 -25.66 -19.09
C ASP A 51 -13.58 -26.14 -18.39
N LEU A 52 -14.45 -25.20 -18.04
CA LEU A 52 -15.75 -25.46 -17.41
C LEU A 52 -16.79 -25.95 -18.41
N GLY A 53 -16.54 -25.79 -19.72
CA GLY A 53 -17.58 -25.73 -20.73
C GLY A 53 -18.50 -24.52 -20.54
N ASN A 54 -19.53 -24.40 -21.37
CA ASN A 54 -20.56 -23.39 -21.14
C ASN A 54 -21.38 -23.75 -19.90
N ILE A 55 -21.50 -22.83 -18.94
CA ILE A 55 -22.44 -22.96 -17.82
C ILE A 55 -23.84 -22.62 -18.32
N ASP A 56 -24.46 -23.57 -19.03
CA ASP A 56 -25.78 -23.39 -19.61
C ASP A 56 -26.89 -23.49 -18.53
N GLY A 57 -27.15 -22.39 -17.82
CA GLY A 57 -28.16 -22.31 -16.77
C GLY A 57 -28.81 -20.93 -16.66
N PRO A 58 -30.04 -20.82 -16.11
CA PRO A 58 -30.67 -19.52 -15.91
C PRO A 58 -29.92 -18.69 -14.86
N ILE A 59 -29.97 -17.37 -14.98
CA ILE A 59 -29.58 -16.44 -13.92
C ILE A 59 -30.80 -16.31 -12.99
N GLY A 60 -30.63 -16.69 -11.72
CA GLY A 60 -31.71 -16.72 -10.74
C GLY A 60 -32.05 -15.34 -10.17
N GLY A 61 -33.23 -15.21 -9.56
CA GLY A 61 -33.56 -14.07 -8.71
C GLY A 61 -33.06 -14.25 -7.26
N PRO A 62 -33.34 -13.28 -6.37
CA PRO A 62 -33.07 -13.40 -4.93
C PRO A 62 -33.63 -14.70 -4.34
N VAL A 63 -32.77 -15.47 -3.67
CA VAL A 63 -33.14 -16.72 -3.03
C VAL A 63 -33.70 -16.43 -1.65
N GLU A 64 -34.99 -16.70 -1.47
CA GLU A 64 -35.68 -16.50 -0.21
C GLU A 64 -35.89 -17.80 0.58
N GLY A 65 -36.02 -17.65 1.89
CA GLY A 65 -36.32 -18.75 2.82
C GLY A 65 -35.09 -19.53 3.30
N GLN A 66 -35.34 -20.75 3.79
CA GLN A 66 -34.32 -21.60 4.39
C GLN A 66 -33.85 -22.68 3.41
N ILE A 67 -32.55 -22.94 3.38
CA ILE A 67 -31.93 -24.06 2.66
C ILE A 67 -31.16 -24.93 3.64
N GLY A 68 -31.42 -26.23 3.61
CA GLY A 68 -30.66 -27.24 4.33
C GLY A 68 -29.55 -27.84 3.48
N VAL A 69 -28.35 -27.97 4.02
CA VAL A 69 -27.24 -28.70 3.38
C VAL A 69 -26.68 -29.71 4.37
N ALA A 70 -26.39 -30.93 3.92
CA ALA A 70 -25.61 -31.91 4.68
C ALA A 70 -24.35 -32.33 3.91
N SER A 71 -23.29 -32.67 4.64
CA SER A 71 -22.05 -33.18 4.08
C SER A 71 -21.57 -34.40 4.85
N ALA A 72 -21.09 -35.43 4.14
CA ALA A 72 -20.54 -36.63 4.75
C ALA A 72 -19.47 -37.32 3.87
N ASN A 73 -18.33 -37.64 4.49
CA ASN A 73 -17.37 -38.60 3.94
C ASN A 73 -17.76 -40.04 4.35
N ILE A 74 -18.14 -40.88 3.38
CA ILE A 74 -18.50 -42.29 3.61
C ILE A 74 -17.62 -43.19 2.72
N PRO A 75 -16.54 -43.76 3.27
CA PRO A 75 -15.51 -44.43 2.49
C PRO A 75 -16.06 -45.70 1.82
N THR A 76 -15.53 -46.06 0.66
CA THR A 76 -15.94 -47.25 -0.10
C THR A 76 -15.85 -48.54 0.72
N ARG A 77 -14.87 -48.62 1.63
CA ARG A 77 -14.64 -49.75 2.54
C ARG A 77 -15.77 -50.03 3.54
N SER A 78 -16.72 -49.11 3.75
CA SER A 78 -17.90 -49.36 4.59
C SER A 78 -18.86 -50.39 3.97
N GLY A 79 -18.69 -50.70 2.69
CA GLY A 79 -19.52 -51.63 1.94
C GLY A 79 -20.96 -51.12 1.72
N PRO A 80 -21.80 -51.88 1.00
CA PRO A 80 -23.17 -51.48 0.71
C PRO A 80 -24.05 -51.32 1.95
N ASP A 81 -23.93 -52.22 2.94
CA ASP A 81 -24.77 -52.20 4.14
C ASP A 81 -24.37 -51.08 5.11
N GLY A 82 -23.07 -50.81 5.27
CA GLY A 82 -22.59 -49.68 6.06
C GLY A 82 -22.99 -48.34 5.46
N PHE A 83 -22.96 -48.22 4.13
CA PHE A 83 -23.47 -47.04 3.42
C PHE A 83 -24.98 -46.84 3.64
N ARG A 84 -25.79 -47.90 3.45
CA ARG A 84 -27.25 -47.86 3.71
C ARG A 84 -27.60 -47.53 5.15
N ALA A 85 -26.80 -48.00 6.12
CA ALA A 85 -26.99 -47.67 7.53
C ALA A 85 -26.61 -46.21 7.87
N SER A 86 -25.77 -45.58 7.05
CA SER A 86 -25.26 -44.21 7.26
C SER A 86 -26.18 -43.15 6.68
N MET A 87 -26.75 -43.39 5.49
CA MET A 87 -27.56 -42.40 4.80
C MET A 87 -28.76 -41.87 5.60
N PRO A 88 -29.56 -42.70 6.32
CA PRO A 88 -30.63 -42.18 7.17
C PRO A 88 -30.15 -41.20 8.25
N LYS A 89 -28.90 -41.34 8.72
CA LYS A 89 -28.31 -40.41 9.69
C LYS A 89 -27.95 -39.08 9.03
N VAL A 90 -27.32 -39.11 7.86
CA VAL A 90 -27.00 -37.90 7.07
C VAL A 90 -28.26 -37.12 6.70
N LEU A 91 -29.33 -37.83 6.36
CA LEU A 91 -30.62 -37.26 5.96
C LEU A 91 -31.50 -36.84 7.15
N SER A 92 -31.09 -37.08 8.40
CA SER A 92 -31.92 -36.86 9.58
C SER A 92 -32.32 -35.40 9.83
N THR A 93 -31.60 -34.45 9.22
CA THR A 93 -31.92 -33.01 9.28
C THR A 93 -32.84 -32.54 8.14
N ASN A 94 -33.26 -33.47 7.28
CA ASN A 94 -34.04 -33.22 6.06
C ASN A 94 -33.42 -32.15 5.14
N PRO A 95 -32.13 -32.25 4.78
CA PRO A 95 -31.43 -31.23 3.99
C PRO A 95 -32.01 -31.12 2.57
N ASP A 96 -31.90 -29.98 1.92
CA ASP A 96 -32.27 -29.85 0.50
C ASP A 96 -31.18 -30.40 -0.42
N PHE A 97 -29.93 -30.26 0.01
CA PHE A 97 -28.74 -30.72 -0.71
C PHE A 97 -27.85 -31.60 0.16
N VAL A 98 -27.22 -32.60 -0.43
CA VAL A 98 -26.23 -33.45 0.23
C VAL A 98 -24.96 -33.54 -0.61
N THR A 99 -23.80 -33.31 0.00
CA THR A 99 -22.49 -33.56 -0.61
C THR A 99 -21.88 -34.83 -0.03
N LEU A 100 -21.51 -35.78 -0.89
CA LEU A 100 -20.85 -37.03 -0.48
C LEU A 100 -19.45 -37.13 -1.08
N SER A 101 -18.51 -37.56 -0.25
CA SER A 101 -17.10 -37.81 -0.62
C SER A 101 -16.76 -39.31 -0.52
N GLU A 102 -15.76 -39.77 -1.28
CA GLU A 102 -15.32 -41.18 -1.41
C GLU A 102 -16.34 -42.16 -2.02
N GLN A 103 -17.00 -41.75 -3.12
CA GLN A 103 -18.07 -42.52 -3.77
C GLN A 103 -17.66 -43.23 -5.08
N SER A 104 -16.36 -43.29 -5.39
CA SER A 104 -15.82 -43.79 -6.67
C SER A 104 -16.33 -45.18 -7.09
N ALA A 105 -16.56 -46.08 -6.13
CA ALA A 105 -16.98 -47.46 -6.40
C ALA A 105 -18.51 -47.70 -6.40
N ARG A 106 -19.35 -46.67 -6.20
CA ARG A 106 -20.81 -46.81 -6.06
C ARG A 106 -21.55 -46.23 -7.26
N SER A 107 -22.56 -46.93 -7.78
CA SER A 107 -23.42 -46.41 -8.85
C SER A 107 -24.39 -45.34 -8.31
N LEU A 108 -24.78 -44.38 -9.17
CA LEU A 108 -25.75 -43.34 -8.79
C LEU A 108 -27.09 -43.97 -8.37
N ALA A 109 -27.58 -44.97 -9.11
CA ALA A 109 -28.81 -45.70 -8.76
C ALA A 109 -28.75 -46.35 -7.36
N PHE A 110 -27.58 -46.87 -6.96
CA PHE A 110 -27.40 -47.40 -5.61
C PHE A 110 -27.45 -46.29 -4.56
N ILE A 111 -26.77 -45.16 -4.80
CA ILE A 111 -26.77 -44.01 -3.89
C ILE A 111 -28.19 -43.45 -3.70
N GLU A 112 -28.92 -43.27 -4.80
CA GLU A 112 -30.32 -42.81 -4.80
C GLU A 112 -31.24 -43.81 -4.08
N SER A 113 -31.02 -45.12 -4.23
CA SER A 113 -31.78 -46.14 -3.48
C SER A 113 -31.61 -46.04 -1.96
N ALA A 114 -30.47 -45.51 -1.50
CA ALA A 114 -30.17 -45.27 -0.09
C ALA A 114 -30.58 -43.86 0.39
N ALA A 115 -30.98 -42.98 -0.53
CA ALA A 115 -31.48 -41.63 -0.28
C ALA A 115 -32.85 -41.41 -0.94
N PRO A 116 -33.91 -42.11 -0.51
CA PRO A 116 -35.22 -41.98 -1.15
C PRO A 116 -35.68 -40.52 -1.22
N GLY A 117 -36.12 -40.08 -2.40
CA GLY A 117 -36.56 -38.70 -2.66
C GLY A 117 -35.45 -37.75 -3.13
N TYR A 118 -34.21 -38.22 -3.25
CA TYR A 118 -33.10 -37.44 -3.80
C TYR A 118 -32.66 -37.97 -5.16
N SER A 119 -32.26 -37.04 -6.02
CA SER A 119 -31.53 -37.30 -7.26
C SER A 119 -30.07 -36.98 -7.05
N ALA A 120 -29.19 -37.64 -7.80
CA ALA A 120 -27.76 -37.51 -7.64
C ALA A 120 -27.05 -37.17 -8.96
N TYR A 121 -26.04 -36.32 -8.89
CA TYR A 121 -25.14 -36.01 -9.99
C TYR A 121 -23.68 -36.25 -9.62
N ARG A 122 -22.96 -36.75 -10.61
CA ARG A 122 -21.52 -36.84 -10.66
C ARG A 122 -21.07 -36.89 -12.13
N ALA A 123 -19.98 -36.21 -12.45
CA ALA A 123 -19.39 -36.28 -13.78
C ALA A 123 -18.88 -37.72 -14.10
N PRO A 124 -18.99 -38.19 -15.35
CA PRO A 124 -18.42 -39.48 -15.78
C PRO A 124 -16.92 -39.58 -15.48
N ALA A 125 -16.40 -40.81 -15.38
CA ALA A 125 -14.97 -41.05 -15.24
C ALA A 125 -14.17 -40.36 -16.36
N GLU A 126 -13.04 -39.73 -16.02
CA GLU A 126 -12.04 -39.31 -17.01
C GLU A 126 -11.39 -40.51 -17.69
N SER A 127 -10.83 -40.30 -18.88
CA SER A 127 -9.98 -41.30 -19.52
C SER A 127 -8.60 -41.33 -18.85
N GLY A 128 -8.10 -42.50 -18.48
CA GLY A 128 -6.74 -42.64 -17.93
C GLY A 128 -6.63 -43.71 -16.85
N VAL A 129 -5.44 -43.82 -16.25
CA VAL A 129 -5.13 -44.81 -15.22
C VAL A 129 -5.84 -44.55 -13.88
N ASP A 130 -6.24 -43.30 -13.62
CA ASP A 130 -6.92 -42.87 -12.38
C ASP A 130 -8.39 -42.45 -12.59
N ALA A 131 -8.98 -42.90 -13.69
CA ALA A 131 -10.36 -42.63 -14.13
C ALA A 131 -11.41 -42.72 -13.01
N ILE A 132 -11.26 -43.68 -12.10
CA ILE A 132 -12.24 -43.95 -11.04
C ILE A 132 -12.19 -42.92 -9.89
N GLU A 133 -11.04 -42.28 -9.65
CA GLU A 133 -10.87 -41.27 -8.59
C GLU A 133 -11.55 -39.94 -8.96
N SER A 134 -11.64 -39.63 -10.26
CA SER A 134 -12.45 -38.51 -10.79
C SER A 134 -13.95 -38.63 -10.48
N MET A 135 -14.39 -39.80 -9.98
CA MET A 135 -15.76 -40.10 -9.59
C MET A 135 -15.99 -40.07 -8.06
N GLY A 136 -15.07 -39.50 -7.29
CA GLY A 136 -15.09 -39.52 -5.82
C GLY A 136 -16.20 -38.69 -5.16
N ASN A 137 -16.73 -37.66 -5.83
CA ASN A 137 -17.64 -36.68 -5.25
C ASN A 137 -19.01 -36.66 -5.93
N VAL A 138 -20.08 -36.60 -5.12
CA VAL A 138 -21.48 -36.63 -5.58
C VAL A 138 -22.27 -35.51 -4.92
N VAL A 139 -23.06 -34.79 -5.72
CA VAL A 139 -24.06 -33.83 -5.25
C VAL A 139 -25.44 -34.50 -5.34
N LEU A 140 -26.21 -34.48 -4.25
CA LEU A 140 -27.60 -34.90 -4.22
C LEU A 140 -28.51 -33.72 -3.92
N TRP A 141 -29.73 -33.75 -4.44
CA TRP A 141 -30.77 -32.77 -4.16
C TRP A 141 -32.14 -33.45 -4.05
N LYS A 142 -33.06 -32.85 -3.29
CA LYS A 142 -34.47 -33.30 -3.25
C LYS A 142 -35.11 -33.17 -4.64
N SER A 143 -35.48 -34.30 -5.23
CA SER A 143 -35.94 -34.37 -6.63
C SER A 143 -37.29 -33.71 -6.85
N ASP A 144 -38.14 -33.62 -5.82
CA ASP A 144 -39.44 -32.97 -5.86
C ASP A 144 -39.35 -31.44 -5.77
N THR A 145 -38.30 -30.92 -5.13
CA THR A 145 -38.09 -29.48 -4.91
C THR A 145 -37.17 -28.82 -5.93
N TRP A 146 -36.11 -29.50 -6.38
CA TRP A 146 -35.06 -28.89 -7.23
C TRP A 146 -34.89 -29.62 -8.56
N ALA A 147 -34.51 -28.88 -9.59
CA ALA A 147 -34.20 -29.38 -10.93
C ALA A 147 -32.76 -29.02 -11.32
N LEU A 148 -32.00 -29.98 -11.84
CA LEU A 148 -30.65 -29.76 -12.36
C LEU A 148 -30.72 -28.99 -13.68
N ARG A 149 -29.90 -27.94 -13.82
CA ARG A 149 -29.82 -27.11 -15.03
C ARG A 149 -28.48 -27.22 -15.73
N SER A 150 -27.40 -27.07 -14.98
CA SER A 150 -26.04 -27.25 -15.49
C SER A 150 -25.22 -27.99 -14.45
N SER A 151 -24.16 -28.66 -14.89
CA SER A 151 -23.29 -29.39 -13.99
C SER A 151 -21.95 -29.70 -14.64
N GLY A 152 -20.96 -29.99 -13.81
CA GLY A 152 -19.61 -30.25 -14.31
C GLY A 152 -18.66 -30.72 -13.23
N ARG A 153 -17.39 -30.78 -13.59
CA ARG A 153 -16.29 -31.10 -12.68
C ARG A 153 -15.08 -30.25 -13.05
N VAL A 154 -14.32 -29.86 -12.04
CA VAL A 154 -12.97 -29.30 -12.20
C VAL A 154 -11.97 -30.17 -11.45
N LYS A 155 -10.76 -30.30 -12.00
CA LYS A 155 -9.64 -30.92 -11.33
C LYS A 155 -9.01 -29.88 -10.39
N LEU A 156 -8.87 -30.24 -9.11
CA LEU A 156 -8.26 -29.40 -8.06
C LEU A 156 -6.80 -29.75 -7.82
N ALA A 157 -6.42 -31.01 -8.00
CA ALA A 157 -5.03 -31.44 -7.89
C ALA A 157 -4.75 -32.56 -8.90
N ASP A 158 -3.62 -32.43 -9.59
CA ASP A 158 -3.11 -33.40 -10.56
C ASP A 158 -1.91 -34.13 -9.95
N ASP A 159 -1.82 -35.45 -10.15
CA ASP A 159 -0.71 -36.32 -9.77
C ASP A 159 -0.34 -36.30 -8.27
N ASP A 160 -1.33 -36.37 -7.35
CA ASP A 160 -1.11 -36.52 -5.88
C ASP A 160 -0.52 -37.91 -5.56
N LYS A 161 0.78 -38.08 -5.83
CA LYS A 161 1.54 -39.32 -5.58
C LYS A 161 1.74 -39.53 -4.08
N THR A 162 0.93 -40.41 -3.52
CA THR A 162 0.91 -40.82 -2.12
C THR A 162 1.48 -42.21 -1.81
N PHE A 163 1.88 -42.45 -0.56
CA PHE A 163 2.22 -43.78 -0.05
C PHE A 163 1.11 -44.26 0.88
N TYR A 164 0.26 -45.16 0.40
CA TYR A 164 -0.77 -45.79 1.21
C TYR A 164 -0.35 -47.22 1.57
N LYS A 165 -0.20 -47.50 2.87
CA LYS A 165 0.29 -48.79 3.40
C LYS A 165 1.62 -49.26 2.79
N GLY A 166 2.54 -48.33 2.56
CA GLY A 166 3.87 -48.62 2.01
C GLY A 166 3.89 -48.87 0.50
N ARG A 167 2.80 -48.63 -0.22
CA ARG A 167 2.74 -48.70 -1.68
C ARG A 167 2.51 -47.30 -2.28
N PRO A 168 3.17 -46.95 -3.39
CA PRO A 168 2.88 -45.72 -4.12
C PRO A 168 1.48 -45.81 -4.76
N VAL A 169 0.70 -44.75 -4.66
CA VAL A 169 -0.66 -44.58 -5.19
C VAL A 169 -0.80 -43.13 -5.67
N THR A 170 -1.49 -42.84 -6.77
CA THR A 170 -1.76 -41.47 -7.23
C THR A 170 -3.25 -41.15 -7.00
N TRP A 171 -3.58 -39.97 -6.45
CA TRP A 171 -4.95 -39.57 -6.14
C TRP A 171 -5.32 -38.16 -6.63
N ASP A 172 -5.67 -38.03 -7.91
CA ASP A 172 -6.19 -36.76 -8.44
C ASP A 172 -7.44 -36.31 -7.68
N ARG A 173 -7.50 -35.02 -7.34
CA ARG A 173 -8.61 -34.42 -6.58
C ARG A 173 -9.47 -33.57 -7.47
N HIS A 174 -10.78 -33.61 -7.22
CA HIS A 174 -11.77 -32.99 -8.09
C HIS A 174 -12.89 -32.34 -7.28
N ALA A 175 -13.46 -31.25 -7.80
CA ALA A 175 -14.73 -30.70 -7.35
C ALA A 175 -15.81 -30.99 -8.39
N THR A 176 -16.92 -31.59 -7.94
CA THR A 176 -18.13 -31.80 -8.74
C THR A 176 -19.12 -30.69 -8.41
N TRP A 177 -19.70 -30.04 -9.42
CA TRP A 177 -20.66 -28.96 -9.20
C TRP A 177 -21.98 -29.20 -9.93
N ALA A 178 -23.06 -28.65 -9.38
CA ALA A 178 -24.42 -28.69 -9.92
C ALA A 178 -25.13 -27.35 -9.70
N LEU A 179 -25.62 -26.74 -10.77
CA LEU A 179 -26.47 -25.55 -10.78
C LEU A 179 -27.93 -26.01 -10.78
N LEU A 180 -28.65 -25.68 -9.70
CA LEU A 180 -29.96 -26.22 -9.38
C LEU A 180 -31.00 -25.09 -9.29
N GLU A 181 -32.16 -25.29 -9.91
CA GLU A 181 -33.27 -24.36 -9.87
C GLU A 181 -34.42 -24.93 -9.01
N ARG A 182 -34.95 -24.14 -8.09
CA ARG A 182 -36.07 -24.50 -7.23
C ARG A 182 -37.37 -24.43 -8.00
N LYS A 183 -38.10 -25.53 -8.07
CA LYS A 183 -39.30 -25.67 -8.92
C LYS A 183 -40.47 -24.76 -8.51
N SER A 184 -40.52 -24.34 -7.25
CA SER A 184 -41.63 -23.52 -6.74
C SER A 184 -41.57 -22.07 -7.19
N ASP A 185 -40.37 -21.52 -7.37
CA ASP A 185 -40.17 -20.06 -7.55
C ASP A 185 -39.00 -19.68 -8.48
N GLY A 186 -38.29 -20.65 -9.06
CA GLY A 186 -37.20 -20.40 -10.01
C GLY A 186 -35.89 -19.95 -9.34
N ALA A 187 -35.77 -20.02 -8.01
CA ALA A 187 -34.53 -19.67 -7.32
C ALA A 187 -33.36 -20.56 -7.76
N VAL A 188 -32.22 -19.97 -8.09
CA VAL A 188 -31.03 -20.71 -8.57
C VAL A 188 -29.97 -20.76 -7.49
N VAL A 189 -29.46 -21.96 -7.21
CA VAL A 189 -28.36 -22.19 -6.25
C VAL A 189 -27.38 -23.19 -6.86
N SER A 190 -26.09 -22.91 -6.75
CA SER A 190 -25.03 -23.83 -7.17
C SER A 190 -24.45 -24.57 -5.98
N ILE A 191 -24.29 -25.89 -6.09
CA ILE A 191 -23.71 -26.75 -5.05
C ILE A 191 -22.43 -27.38 -5.57
N ILE A 192 -21.35 -27.24 -4.80
CA ILE A 192 -20.05 -27.86 -5.08
C ILE A 192 -19.78 -28.95 -4.03
N ALA A 193 -19.58 -30.20 -4.47
CA ALA A 193 -19.09 -31.31 -3.66
C ALA A 193 -17.61 -31.56 -3.94
N THR A 194 -16.79 -31.62 -2.89
CA THR A 194 -15.35 -31.90 -3.03
C THR A 194 -14.81 -32.82 -1.94
N HIS A 195 -13.66 -33.45 -2.24
CA HIS A 195 -12.84 -34.16 -1.29
C HIS A 195 -11.40 -33.75 -1.57
N HIS A 196 -10.92 -32.79 -0.78
CA HIS A 196 -9.62 -32.18 -1.01
C HIS A 196 -8.49 -33.13 -0.62
N MET A 197 -7.26 -32.84 -1.07
CA MET A 197 -6.10 -33.68 -0.77
C MET A 197 -5.84 -33.82 0.73
N THR A 198 -5.22 -34.93 1.14
CA THR A 198 -5.01 -35.25 2.56
C THR A 198 -4.23 -34.19 3.32
N ASN A 199 -4.55 -34.02 4.61
CA ASN A 199 -3.99 -32.98 5.47
C ASN A 199 -2.47 -32.83 5.32
N PRO A 200 -2.00 -31.72 4.75
CA PRO A 200 -0.57 -31.45 4.59
C PRO A 200 0.22 -31.50 5.90
N HIS A 201 -0.41 -31.15 7.02
CA HIS A 201 0.20 -31.13 8.35
C HIS A 201 0.34 -32.53 8.98
N LYS A 202 -0.54 -33.48 8.63
CA LYS A 202 -0.52 -34.86 9.18
C LYS A 202 0.36 -35.81 8.36
N TYR A 203 0.46 -35.57 7.05
CA TYR A 203 1.21 -36.42 6.13
C TYR A 203 2.22 -35.60 5.31
N PRO A 204 3.29 -35.11 5.96
CA PRO A 204 4.22 -34.14 5.35
C PRO A 204 5.28 -34.77 4.42
N ARG A 205 5.43 -36.10 4.38
CA ARG A 205 6.48 -36.79 3.61
C ARG A 205 5.90 -37.71 2.54
N GLN A 206 6.26 -37.45 1.28
CA GLN A 206 6.14 -38.39 0.18
C GLN A 206 7.30 -38.28 -0.80
N HIS A 207 7.66 -39.43 -1.38
CA HIS A 207 8.73 -39.59 -2.36
C HIS A 207 8.13 -39.79 -3.74
N GLY A 208 8.36 -38.80 -4.59
CA GLY A 208 7.92 -38.59 -5.96
C GLY A 208 8.35 -37.17 -6.29
N ASN A 209 8.52 -36.81 -7.55
CA ASN A 209 9.02 -35.49 -7.92
C ASN A 209 7.85 -34.57 -8.35
N PRO A 210 7.00 -34.02 -7.45
CA PRO A 210 6.12 -32.93 -7.81
C PRO A 210 6.79 -31.58 -7.47
N PRO A 211 6.50 -30.51 -8.21
CA PRO A 211 7.11 -29.18 -8.05
C PRO A 211 6.44 -28.30 -6.98
N LEU A 212 5.44 -28.83 -6.25
CA LEU A 212 4.71 -28.12 -5.19
C LEU A 212 4.66 -28.96 -3.90
N THR A 213 4.67 -28.29 -2.75
CA THR A 213 4.55 -28.94 -1.43
C THR A 213 3.09 -29.31 -1.26
N ARG A 214 2.80 -30.21 -0.31
CA ARG A 214 1.40 -30.50 0.01
C ARG A 214 0.57 -29.27 0.39
N PRO A 215 1.02 -28.31 1.23
CA PRO A 215 0.28 -27.07 1.45
C PRO A 215 0.07 -26.23 0.19
N GLN A 216 1.06 -26.12 -0.70
CA GLN A 216 0.93 -25.33 -1.93
C GLN A 216 0.02 -25.99 -2.96
N GLN A 217 0.14 -27.31 -3.16
CA GLN A 217 -0.78 -28.07 -4.00
C GLN A 217 -2.21 -28.01 -3.44
N TYR A 218 -2.34 -28.00 -2.11
CA TYR A 218 -3.62 -27.80 -1.43
C TYR A 218 -4.17 -26.39 -1.71
N GLY A 219 -3.34 -25.37 -1.53
CA GLY A 219 -3.71 -23.97 -1.74
C GLY A 219 -4.12 -23.67 -3.18
N ALA A 220 -3.37 -24.18 -4.17
CA ALA A 220 -3.70 -24.05 -5.59
C ALA A 220 -5.04 -24.72 -5.93
N GLY A 221 -5.33 -25.89 -5.35
CA GLY A 221 -6.64 -26.53 -5.47
C GLY A 221 -7.77 -25.69 -4.88
N MET A 222 -7.52 -24.99 -3.77
CA MET A 222 -8.48 -24.04 -3.20
C MET A 222 -8.66 -22.78 -4.06
N ASP A 223 -7.64 -22.31 -4.77
CA ASP A 223 -7.74 -21.17 -5.67
C ASP A 223 -8.56 -21.51 -6.92
N ILE A 224 -8.39 -22.71 -7.47
CA ILE A 224 -9.27 -23.25 -8.52
C ILE A 224 -10.71 -23.35 -8.01
N LEU A 225 -10.92 -23.81 -6.77
CA LEU A 225 -12.25 -23.90 -6.16
C LEU A 225 -12.92 -22.52 -6.04
N LEU A 226 -12.16 -21.46 -5.73
CA LEU A 226 -12.65 -20.08 -5.70
C LEU A 226 -12.94 -19.50 -7.09
N GLN A 227 -12.10 -19.81 -8.10
CA GLN A 227 -12.36 -19.43 -9.48
C GLN A 227 -13.64 -20.10 -10.03
N LEU A 228 -13.86 -21.39 -9.72
CA LEU A 228 -15.10 -22.09 -10.02
C LEU A 228 -16.29 -21.43 -9.34
N ARG A 229 -16.15 -21.07 -8.05
CA ARG A 229 -17.19 -20.34 -7.31
C ARG A 229 -17.57 -19.06 -8.03
N ASN A 230 -16.60 -18.21 -8.38
CA ASN A 230 -16.86 -16.92 -9.01
C ASN A 230 -17.63 -17.08 -10.32
N SER A 231 -17.28 -18.10 -11.11
CA SER A 231 -17.97 -18.39 -12.37
C SER A 231 -19.45 -18.76 -12.13
N LEU A 232 -19.73 -19.60 -11.12
CA LEU A 232 -21.08 -20.03 -10.78
C LEU A 232 -21.91 -18.95 -10.06
N ALA A 233 -21.26 -18.00 -9.39
CA ALA A 233 -21.91 -16.93 -8.63
C ALA A 233 -22.69 -15.94 -9.53
N THR A 234 -22.34 -15.87 -10.81
CA THR A 234 -23.07 -15.08 -11.82
C THR A 234 -24.50 -15.57 -12.06
N HIS A 235 -24.83 -16.80 -11.66
CA HIS A 235 -26.17 -17.37 -11.79
C HIS A 235 -26.96 -17.39 -10.49
N GLY A 236 -26.30 -17.29 -9.34
CA GLY A 236 -26.92 -17.36 -8.02
C GLY A 236 -25.96 -17.81 -6.92
N PRO A 237 -26.41 -17.88 -5.65
CA PRO A 237 -25.55 -18.22 -4.52
C PRO A 237 -24.89 -19.59 -4.66
N VAL A 238 -23.62 -19.70 -4.26
CA VAL A 238 -22.83 -20.95 -4.35
C VAL A 238 -22.55 -21.51 -2.96
N LEU A 239 -22.98 -22.75 -2.68
CA LEU A 239 -22.70 -23.49 -1.44
C LEU A 239 -21.69 -24.61 -1.69
N ILE A 240 -20.75 -24.82 -0.78
CA ILE A 240 -19.65 -25.78 -0.97
C ILE A 240 -19.60 -26.75 0.21
N GLY A 241 -19.66 -28.05 -0.05
CA GLY A 241 -19.64 -29.09 0.98
C GLY A 241 -18.63 -30.18 0.70
N GLY A 242 -17.90 -30.64 1.72
CA GLY A 242 -16.96 -31.73 1.52
C GLY A 242 -15.98 -31.97 2.66
N ASP A 243 -15.23 -33.06 2.54
CA ASP A 243 -14.04 -33.31 3.34
C ASP A 243 -12.89 -32.49 2.78
N MET A 244 -12.58 -31.39 3.46
CA MET A 244 -11.47 -30.54 3.07
C MET A 244 -10.14 -31.11 3.57
N ASN A 245 -10.12 -32.16 4.40
CA ASN A 245 -8.89 -32.73 4.95
C ASN A 245 -8.01 -31.72 5.74
N THR A 246 -8.51 -30.52 6.04
CA THR A 246 -7.82 -29.49 6.83
C THR A 246 -8.63 -29.13 8.04
N HIS A 247 -8.02 -29.01 9.21
CA HIS A 247 -8.78 -28.77 10.42
C HIS A 247 -9.37 -27.34 10.43
N ALA A 248 -10.60 -27.17 10.89
CA ALA A 248 -11.28 -25.88 10.93
C ALA A 248 -10.62 -24.83 11.82
N SER A 249 -9.77 -25.23 12.77
CA SER A 249 -8.97 -24.26 13.54
C SER A 249 -7.86 -23.60 12.72
N TYR A 250 -7.58 -24.07 11.50
CA TYR A 250 -6.56 -23.49 10.62
C TYR A 250 -7.08 -22.23 9.92
N THR A 251 -7.50 -21.24 10.71
CA THR A 251 -8.00 -19.95 10.19
C THR A 251 -6.90 -18.99 9.78
N ASN A 252 -5.66 -19.27 10.19
CA ASN A 252 -4.51 -18.40 9.96
C ASN A 252 -3.50 -19.04 9.00
N LEU A 253 -3.81 -20.23 8.47
CA LEU A 253 -2.97 -20.89 7.46
C LEU A 253 -3.50 -20.51 6.08
N PRO A 254 -2.77 -19.72 5.28
CA PRO A 254 -3.28 -19.11 4.04
C PRO A 254 -3.65 -20.14 2.97
N TRP A 255 -3.15 -21.38 3.07
CA TRP A 255 -3.50 -22.49 2.18
C TRP A 255 -4.75 -23.27 2.64
N ALA A 256 -5.14 -23.19 3.92
CA ALA A 256 -6.21 -24.02 4.46
C ALA A 256 -7.60 -23.54 4.01
N ALA A 257 -8.53 -24.50 3.81
CA ALA A 257 -9.88 -24.19 3.33
C ALA A 257 -10.61 -23.16 4.21
N ALA A 258 -10.42 -23.25 5.52
CA ALA A 258 -10.96 -22.33 6.52
C ALA A 258 -10.57 -20.86 6.28
N ALA A 259 -9.30 -20.59 5.96
CA ALA A 259 -8.78 -19.26 5.79
C ALA A 259 -9.18 -18.66 4.43
N LYS A 260 -8.98 -19.42 3.35
CA LYS A 260 -9.31 -18.97 1.98
C LYS A 260 -10.79 -18.66 1.79
N MET A 261 -11.67 -19.53 2.30
CA MET A 261 -13.11 -19.29 2.21
C MET A 261 -13.53 -18.07 3.05
N LYS A 262 -12.95 -17.87 4.24
CA LYS A 262 -13.22 -16.67 5.06
C LYS A 262 -12.83 -15.39 4.32
N ALA A 263 -11.65 -15.38 3.68
CA ALA A 263 -11.18 -14.23 2.89
C ALA A 263 -12.10 -13.93 1.70
N ALA A 264 -12.68 -14.97 1.09
CA ALA A 264 -13.68 -14.84 0.02
C ALA A 264 -15.08 -14.43 0.51
N GLY A 265 -15.23 -14.02 1.78
CA GLY A 265 -16.51 -13.61 2.36
C GLY A 265 -17.48 -14.77 2.64
N TYR A 266 -16.98 -16.00 2.81
CA TYR A 266 -17.80 -17.16 3.16
C TYR A 266 -17.84 -17.42 4.68
N GLY A 267 -19.04 -17.70 5.17
CA GLY A 267 -19.24 -18.36 6.46
C GLY A 267 -19.08 -19.87 6.34
N ARG A 268 -19.03 -20.56 7.49
CA ARG A 268 -18.85 -22.02 7.53
C ARG A 268 -19.60 -22.70 8.68
N GLN A 269 -20.01 -23.94 8.44
CA GLN A 269 -20.36 -24.94 9.43
C GLN A 269 -19.42 -26.13 9.24
N ASN A 270 -18.87 -26.67 10.33
CA ASN A 270 -17.83 -27.69 10.20
C ASN A 270 -17.82 -28.68 11.37
N HIS A 271 -17.13 -29.81 11.18
CA HIS A 271 -16.67 -30.68 12.25
C HIS A 271 -15.29 -31.24 11.88
N ALA A 272 -14.27 -30.88 12.66
CA ALA A 272 -12.88 -31.19 12.35
C ALA A 272 -12.47 -30.75 10.93
N VAL A 273 -12.46 -31.67 9.96
CA VAL A 273 -12.00 -31.46 8.58
C VAL A 273 -13.12 -31.40 7.54
N ASP A 274 -14.35 -31.69 7.95
CA ASP A 274 -15.53 -31.63 7.11
C ASP A 274 -16.17 -30.24 7.19
N PHE A 275 -16.53 -29.65 6.04
CA PHE A 275 -17.08 -28.29 5.96
C PHE A 275 -18.35 -28.20 5.09
N ILE A 276 -19.16 -27.21 5.42
CA ILE A 276 -20.18 -26.58 4.59
C ILE A 276 -19.88 -25.08 4.59
N PHE A 277 -19.52 -24.51 3.44
CA PHE A 277 -19.28 -23.09 3.24
C PHE A 277 -20.49 -22.43 2.54
N PHE A 278 -20.82 -21.20 2.95
CA PHE A 278 -21.92 -20.42 2.39
C PHE A 278 -21.56 -18.92 2.25
N PRO A 279 -22.08 -18.19 1.24
CA PRO A 279 -21.66 -16.83 0.90
C PRO A 279 -22.26 -15.81 1.88
N GLN A 280 -21.56 -15.54 2.97
CA GLN A 280 -22.04 -14.63 4.02
C GLN A 280 -22.09 -13.17 3.54
N HIS A 281 -21.24 -12.79 2.59
CA HIS A 281 -21.25 -11.47 1.93
C HIS A 281 -22.55 -11.19 1.18
N GLN A 282 -23.21 -12.22 0.63
CA GLN A 282 -24.55 -12.10 0.03
C GLN A 282 -25.69 -12.11 1.06
N GLY A 283 -25.36 -12.02 2.36
CA GLY A 283 -26.36 -12.02 3.43
C GLY A 283 -26.82 -13.39 3.89
N VAL A 284 -26.28 -14.50 3.35
CA VAL A 284 -26.62 -15.86 3.80
C VAL A 284 -26.14 -16.08 5.24
N ARG A 285 -27.03 -16.53 6.14
CA ARG A 285 -26.72 -16.74 7.56
C ARG A 285 -26.94 -18.18 7.99
N LEU A 286 -25.99 -18.72 8.76
CA LEU A 286 -26.19 -19.98 9.46
C LEU A 286 -27.21 -19.80 10.58
N GLU A 287 -28.38 -20.40 10.44
CA GLU A 287 -29.36 -20.45 11.52
C GLU A 287 -29.05 -21.56 12.50
N ARG A 288 -28.64 -22.73 11.98
CA ARG A 288 -28.34 -23.88 12.81
C ARG A 288 -27.35 -24.82 12.15
N GLY A 289 -26.33 -25.20 12.90
CA GLY A 289 -25.37 -26.25 12.54
C GLY A 289 -25.61 -27.53 13.34
N TRP A 290 -25.31 -28.68 12.72
CA TRP A 290 -25.26 -29.98 13.38
C TRP A 290 -23.92 -30.66 13.11
N SER A 291 -23.41 -31.35 14.12
CA SER A 291 -22.39 -32.39 14.00
C SER A 291 -23.02 -33.68 14.54
N GLY A 292 -23.33 -34.60 13.64
CA GLY A 292 -23.99 -35.86 14.01
C GLY A 292 -23.00 -36.97 14.35
N THR A 293 -23.51 -38.12 14.75
CA THR A 293 -22.66 -39.28 15.11
C THR A 293 -21.79 -39.73 13.94
N MET A 294 -20.68 -40.39 14.27
CA MET A 294 -19.78 -40.99 13.28
C MET A 294 -20.57 -41.95 12.38
N VAL A 295 -20.57 -41.67 11.08
CA VAL A 295 -21.16 -42.51 10.02
C VAL A 295 -20.10 -43.41 9.37
N SER A 296 -18.84 -43.05 9.55
CA SER A 296 -17.68 -43.75 9.02
C SER A 296 -16.53 -43.64 10.04
N ASP A 297 -15.35 -43.21 9.60
CA ASP A 297 -14.33 -42.56 10.41
C ASP A 297 -14.54 -41.04 10.55
N HIS A 298 -15.59 -40.50 9.89
CA HIS A 298 -15.98 -39.10 9.95
C HIS A 298 -17.39 -38.93 10.55
N HIS A 299 -17.61 -37.76 11.16
CA HIS A 299 -18.94 -37.31 11.57
C HIS A 299 -19.62 -36.67 10.37
N TRP A 300 -20.91 -36.91 10.17
CA TRP A 300 -21.66 -36.11 9.21
C TRP A 300 -21.97 -34.74 9.81
N ILE A 301 -22.07 -33.73 8.96
CA ILE A 301 -22.43 -32.38 9.36
C ILE A 301 -23.61 -31.89 8.55
N ALA A 302 -24.37 -30.95 9.11
CA ALA A 302 -25.42 -30.26 8.38
C ALA A 302 -25.51 -28.80 8.81
N ALA A 303 -26.04 -27.97 7.91
CA ALA A 303 -26.31 -26.56 8.11
C ALA A 303 -27.71 -26.24 7.61
N ARG A 304 -28.44 -25.42 8.36
CA ARG A 304 -29.64 -24.73 7.91
C ARG A 304 -29.30 -23.26 7.74
N LEU A 305 -29.50 -22.76 6.53
CA LEU A 305 -29.08 -21.46 6.08
C LEU A 305 -30.30 -20.61 5.77
N ALA A 306 -30.37 -19.40 6.33
CA ALA A 306 -31.29 -18.36 5.90
C ALA A 306 -30.66 -17.63 4.71
N MET A 307 -31.33 -17.66 3.56
CA MET A 307 -30.77 -17.14 2.31
C MET A 307 -30.90 -15.62 2.18
N ASN A 308 -31.86 -14.99 2.85
CA ASN A 308 -32.00 -13.53 3.00
C ASN A 308 -31.91 -12.72 1.69
N GLY A 309 -32.45 -13.25 0.59
CA GLY A 309 -32.43 -12.58 -0.71
C GLY A 309 -31.09 -12.67 -1.46
N ALA A 310 -30.20 -13.58 -1.06
CA ALA A 310 -28.94 -13.82 -1.77
C ALA A 310 -29.22 -14.14 -3.26
N GLY A 311 -28.55 -13.45 -4.17
CA GLY A 311 -28.83 -13.51 -5.61
C GLY A 311 -27.57 -13.68 -6.46
N PRO A 312 -27.71 -13.63 -7.79
CA PRO A 312 -26.57 -13.62 -8.70
C PRO A 312 -25.72 -12.37 -8.48
N GLU A 313 -24.41 -12.55 -8.60
CA GLU A 313 -23.46 -11.43 -8.66
C GLU A 313 -23.39 -10.90 -10.10
N ASP A 314 -23.19 -9.60 -10.27
CA ASP A 314 -23.09 -8.99 -11.60
C ASP A 314 -21.98 -9.67 -12.41
N ALA A 315 -22.36 -10.30 -13.53
CA ALA A 315 -21.41 -10.60 -14.58
C ALA A 315 -20.93 -9.27 -15.20
N PRO A 316 -19.67 -9.14 -15.63
CA PRO A 316 -19.21 -7.93 -16.29
C PRO A 316 -20.04 -7.67 -17.56
N THR A 317 -20.90 -6.64 -17.55
CA THR A 317 -21.86 -6.42 -18.64
C THR A 317 -21.20 -5.80 -19.86
N THR A 318 -21.47 -6.41 -21.01
CA THR A 318 -21.21 -5.92 -22.36
C THR A 318 -22.55 -5.55 -22.98
N ASP A 319 -22.93 -4.27 -22.96
CA ASP A 319 -24.16 -3.82 -23.62
C ASP A 319 -23.88 -3.35 -25.04
N THR A 320 -24.36 -4.17 -25.98
CA THR A 320 -24.61 -3.86 -27.39
C THR A 320 -25.91 -3.08 -27.54
N GLU A 321 -25.87 -1.86 -28.08
CA GLU A 321 -26.93 -1.36 -28.97
C GLU A 321 -26.33 -0.38 -30.00
N THR A 322 -26.63 -0.64 -31.27
CA THR A 322 -26.17 0.03 -32.49
C THR A 322 -27.05 1.24 -32.84
N GLY A 323 -26.45 2.37 -33.19
CA GLY A 323 -27.15 3.50 -33.82
C GLY A 323 -26.18 4.55 -34.39
N ASP A 324 -26.19 4.68 -35.72
CA ASP A 324 -25.40 5.64 -36.52
C ASP A 324 -25.64 7.12 -36.15
N GLY A 325 -24.55 7.91 -36.22
CA GLY A 325 -24.55 9.24 -36.86
C GLY A 325 -24.93 10.49 -36.03
N ALA A 326 -23.88 11.23 -35.62
CA ALA A 326 -23.76 12.70 -35.50
C ALA A 326 -24.80 13.54 -34.71
N VAL A 327 -24.30 14.35 -33.77
CA VAL A 327 -24.89 15.65 -33.34
C VAL A 327 -23.72 16.59 -32.92
N PRO A 328 -23.86 17.94 -32.94
CA PRO A 328 -23.15 18.81 -33.87
C PRO A 328 -22.20 19.81 -33.18
N ALA A 329 -21.25 20.34 -33.96
CA ALA A 329 -20.48 21.51 -33.57
C ALA A 329 -21.37 22.77 -33.48
N VAL A 330 -21.52 23.33 -32.29
CA VAL A 330 -21.95 24.73 -32.09
C VAL A 330 -21.03 25.37 -31.05
N HIS A 331 -20.09 26.18 -31.55
CA HIS A 331 -19.52 27.28 -30.80
C HIS A 331 -20.55 28.41 -30.74
N THR A 332 -20.95 28.81 -29.53
CA THR A 332 -21.29 30.20 -29.22
C THR A 332 -20.68 30.54 -27.87
N ALA A 333 -19.71 31.45 -27.88
CA ALA A 333 -19.02 31.99 -26.73
C ALA A 333 -19.98 32.76 -25.80
N THR A 334 -19.82 32.56 -24.49
CA THR A 334 -19.67 33.53 -23.38
C THR A 334 -20.14 32.90 -22.07
N GLU A 335 -19.20 32.36 -21.27
CA GLU A 335 -19.23 32.28 -19.80
C GLU A 335 -17.89 31.66 -19.35
N GLY A 336 -17.30 32.16 -18.26
CA GLY A 336 -15.90 31.86 -17.86
C GLY A 336 -15.64 30.38 -17.54
N PRO A 337 -14.38 29.91 -17.63
CA PRO A 337 -14.09 28.48 -17.58
C PRO A 337 -14.14 27.90 -16.15
N PRO A 338 -14.65 26.65 -15.97
CA PRO A 338 -14.82 26.01 -14.67
C PRO A 338 -13.58 25.21 -14.24
N THR A 339 -13.16 25.39 -12.99
CA THR A 339 -12.04 24.67 -12.36
C THR A 339 -12.51 23.37 -11.71
N GLY A 340 -12.14 22.21 -12.27
CA GLY A 340 -12.31 20.88 -11.66
C GLY A 340 -12.90 19.77 -12.55
N GLU A 341 -13.44 20.09 -13.72
CA GLU A 341 -14.19 19.12 -14.54
C GLU A 341 -13.32 18.22 -15.44
N VAL A 342 -12.17 18.69 -15.89
CA VAL A 342 -11.40 18.11 -17.00
C VAL A 342 -10.90 16.68 -16.75
N LEU A 343 -10.34 16.37 -15.57
CA LEU A 343 -9.86 15.02 -15.24
C LEU A 343 -11.02 14.00 -15.20
N SER A 344 -12.16 14.41 -14.64
CA SER A 344 -13.37 13.58 -14.55
C SER A 344 -14.04 13.36 -15.91
N GLN A 345 -13.95 14.33 -16.82
CA GLN A 345 -14.45 14.24 -18.19
C GLN A 345 -13.54 13.32 -19.03
N LEU A 346 -12.22 13.41 -18.87
CA LEU A 346 -11.25 12.49 -19.51
C LEU A 346 -11.44 11.03 -19.09
N MET A 347 -11.65 10.77 -17.79
CA MET A 347 -11.86 9.40 -17.27
C MET A 347 -13.21 8.77 -17.69
N ARG A 348 -14.10 9.54 -18.33
CA ARG A 348 -15.35 9.04 -18.93
C ARG A 348 -15.19 8.66 -20.40
N LEU A 349 -14.10 9.08 -21.05
CA LEU A 349 -13.77 8.70 -22.42
C LEU A 349 -13.22 7.27 -22.45
N ARG A 350 -13.35 6.59 -23.59
CA ARG A 350 -12.84 5.24 -23.87
C ARG A 350 -11.99 5.29 -25.14
N PHE A 351 -10.95 4.46 -25.24
CA PHE A 351 -10.15 4.38 -26.46
C PHE A 351 -10.94 3.83 -27.66
N ALA A 352 -11.83 2.87 -27.42
CA ALA A 352 -12.84 2.37 -28.35
C ALA A 352 -13.96 1.66 -27.56
N SER A 353 -15.06 1.30 -28.22
CA SER A 353 -16.22 0.63 -27.59
C SER A 353 -15.88 -0.67 -26.82
N ASN A 354 -14.80 -1.34 -27.23
CA ASN A 354 -14.34 -2.61 -26.66
C ASN A 354 -13.23 -2.44 -25.60
N TYR A 355 -12.88 -1.20 -25.23
CA TYR A 355 -11.89 -0.87 -24.22
C TYR A 355 -12.55 -0.23 -22.99
N PRO A 356 -12.00 -0.47 -21.77
CA PRO A 356 -12.47 0.20 -20.56
C PRO A 356 -12.27 1.72 -20.65
N ALA A 357 -12.96 2.46 -19.78
CA ALA A 357 -12.77 3.91 -19.66
C ALA A 357 -11.33 4.25 -19.24
N LEU A 358 -10.85 5.44 -19.62
CA LEU A 358 -9.48 5.87 -19.30
C LEU A 358 -9.24 5.79 -17.79
N THR A 359 -8.12 5.18 -17.42
CA THR A 359 -7.65 5.20 -16.03
C THR A 359 -7.13 6.59 -15.66
N ALA A 360 -7.03 6.85 -14.36
CA ALA A 360 -6.47 8.10 -13.87
C ALA A 360 -5.01 8.33 -14.32
N GLU A 361 -4.25 7.25 -14.53
CA GLU A 361 -2.89 7.33 -15.09
C GLU A 361 -2.92 7.81 -16.55
N GLN A 362 -3.79 7.22 -17.37
CA GLN A 362 -3.93 7.57 -18.79
C GLN A 362 -4.40 9.02 -18.97
N ALA A 363 -5.33 9.47 -18.14
CA ALA A 363 -5.79 10.86 -18.14
C ALA A 363 -4.68 11.84 -17.69
N ARG A 364 -3.89 11.51 -16.67
CA ARG A 364 -2.74 12.35 -16.25
C ARG A 364 -1.63 12.42 -17.30
N ASN A 365 -1.36 11.32 -18.01
CA ASN A 365 -0.37 11.32 -19.09
C ASN A 365 -0.84 12.17 -20.28
N ALA A 366 -2.13 12.17 -20.60
CA ALA A 366 -2.72 13.09 -21.60
C ALA A 366 -2.59 14.56 -21.17
N ILE A 367 -2.84 14.87 -19.89
CA ILE A 367 -2.64 16.21 -19.31
C ILE A 367 -1.17 16.65 -19.42
N THR A 368 -0.22 15.75 -19.11
CA THR A 368 1.22 16.05 -19.23
C THR A 368 1.63 16.37 -20.67
N ILE A 369 1.13 15.64 -21.66
CA ILE A 369 1.38 15.93 -23.08
C ILE A 369 0.79 17.31 -23.46
N ALA A 370 -0.41 17.63 -22.97
CA ALA A 370 -1.06 18.93 -23.22
C ALA A 370 -0.35 20.10 -22.53
N GLN A 371 0.20 19.91 -21.33
CA GLN A 371 1.02 20.90 -20.64
C GLN A 371 2.26 21.25 -21.47
N VAL A 372 2.97 20.24 -21.96
CA VAL A 372 4.16 20.43 -22.83
C VAL A 372 3.77 21.07 -24.16
N ALA A 373 2.65 20.68 -24.75
CA ALA A 373 2.14 21.29 -25.97
C ALA A 373 1.86 22.80 -25.77
N ARG A 374 1.35 23.21 -24.61
CA ARG A 374 1.15 24.62 -24.28
C ARG A 374 2.45 25.38 -24.08
N ASP A 375 3.37 24.83 -23.30
CA ASP A 375 4.70 25.44 -23.06
C ASP A 375 5.47 25.71 -24.36
N LEU A 376 5.16 24.95 -25.41
CA LEU A 376 5.79 25.03 -26.73
C LEU A 376 4.90 25.72 -27.78
N GLU A 377 3.75 26.29 -27.38
CA GLU A 377 2.77 26.94 -28.25
C GLU A 377 2.32 26.07 -29.44
N ILE A 378 2.16 24.77 -29.21
CA ILE A 378 1.74 23.81 -30.24
C ILE A 378 0.24 23.99 -30.55
N PRO A 379 -0.15 24.16 -31.82
CA PRO A 379 -1.57 24.22 -32.19
C PRO A 379 -2.33 22.96 -31.79
N ARG A 380 -3.65 23.07 -31.51
CA ARG A 380 -4.54 21.95 -31.17
C ARG A 380 -4.32 20.69 -32.03
N TYR A 381 -4.14 20.87 -33.34
CA TYR A 381 -3.90 19.75 -34.26
C TYR A 381 -2.60 18.98 -33.94
N GLY A 382 -1.54 19.65 -33.51
CA GLY A 382 -0.30 19.00 -33.06
C GLY A 382 -0.47 18.24 -31.74
N LEU A 383 -1.29 18.77 -30.81
CA LEU A 383 -1.66 18.05 -29.59
C LEU A 383 -2.46 16.76 -29.92
N GLN A 384 -3.42 16.85 -30.85
CA GLN A 384 -4.18 15.69 -31.31
C GLN A 384 -3.28 14.60 -31.89
N VAL A 385 -2.30 14.97 -32.72
CA VAL A 385 -1.30 14.04 -33.29
C VAL A 385 -0.47 13.36 -32.19
N ALA A 386 -0.04 14.10 -31.16
CA ALA A 386 0.73 13.55 -30.03
C ALA A 386 -0.10 12.57 -29.18
N ILE A 387 -1.35 12.91 -28.86
CA ILE A 387 -2.24 12.04 -28.08
C ILE A 387 -2.55 10.75 -28.85
N ALA A 388 -2.91 10.84 -30.13
CA ALA A 388 -3.15 9.65 -30.96
C ALA A 388 -1.92 8.73 -31.04
N THR A 389 -0.72 9.33 -31.13
CA THR A 389 0.53 8.58 -31.12
C THR A 389 0.71 7.85 -29.79
N ALA A 390 0.57 8.53 -28.65
CA ALA A 390 0.75 7.89 -27.34
C ALA A 390 -0.32 6.81 -27.04
N ILE A 391 -1.53 6.94 -27.57
CA ILE A 391 -2.55 5.89 -27.47
C ILE A 391 -2.16 4.66 -28.29
N GLN A 392 -1.66 4.85 -29.51
CA GLN A 392 -1.22 3.73 -30.35
C GLN A 392 -0.01 3.01 -29.75
N GLU A 393 0.97 3.77 -29.28
CA GLU A 393 2.25 3.25 -28.81
C GLU A 393 2.15 2.61 -27.42
N SER A 394 1.39 3.20 -26.50
CA SER A 394 1.39 2.76 -25.10
C SER A 394 0.03 2.77 -24.42
N LYS A 395 -1.04 3.08 -25.15
CA LYS A 395 -2.39 3.30 -24.59
C LYS A 395 -2.38 4.38 -23.50
N LEU A 396 -1.56 5.42 -23.67
CA LEU A 396 -1.30 6.48 -22.67
C LEU A 396 -0.76 5.98 -21.32
N VAL A 397 -0.22 4.77 -21.26
CA VAL A 397 0.49 4.24 -20.08
C VAL A 397 1.97 4.52 -20.26
N ASN A 398 2.67 4.98 -19.22
CA ASN A 398 4.10 5.29 -19.35
C ASN A 398 4.95 4.03 -19.19
N LEU A 399 4.96 3.20 -20.23
CA LEU A 399 5.54 1.86 -20.18
C LEU A 399 7.05 1.89 -20.01
N THR A 400 7.55 1.10 -19.07
CA THR A 400 8.99 0.91 -18.83
C THR A 400 9.64 -0.07 -19.82
N GLY A 401 8.92 -0.55 -20.85
CA GLY A 401 9.35 -1.55 -21.83
C GLY A 401 8.34 -1.76 -22.99
N GLY A 402 8.84 -2.19 -24.16
CA GLY A 402 8.04 -2.50 -25.35
C GLY A 402 8.84 -3.29 -26.40
N ASP A 403 8.57 -3.11 -27.70
CA ASP A 403 9.35 -3.77 -28.76
C ASP A 403 10.81 -3.30 -28.75
N ARG A 404 11.73 -4.26 -28.63
CA ARG A 404 13.18 -4.04 -28.47
C ARG A 404 13.50 -3.20 -27.23
N ASP A 405 14.04 -1.99 -27.41
CA ASP A 405 14.43 -1.05 -26.37
C ASP A 405 13.50 0.17 -26.30
N SER A 406 12.30 0.08 -26.89
CA SER A 406 11.30 1.15 -26.81
C SER A 406 10.79 1.35 -25.38
N GLY A 407 10.39 2.58 -25.06
CA GLY A 407 9.82 2.90 -23.76
C GLY A 407 9.19 4.29 -23.72
N GLY A 408 8.45 4.53 -22.65
CA GLY A 408 7.71 5.76 -22.41
C GLY A 408 6.42 5.87 -23.22
N LEU A 409 5.75 7.02 -23.07
CA LEU A 409 4.45 7.30 -23.70
C LEU A 409 4.45 7.14 -25.22
N PHE A 410 5.60 7.42 -25.85
CA PHE A 410 5.75 7.44 -27.29
C PHE A 410 6.51 6.22 -27.82
N GLN A 411 6.86 5.25 -26.96
CA GLN A 411 7.68 4.09 -27.31
C GLN A 411 8.93 4.45 -28.13
N GLN A 412 9.55 5.58 -27.76
CA GLN A 412 10.79 6.05 -28.37
C GLN A 412 11.94 5.11 -27.98
N ARG A 413 12.99 5.04 -28.81
CA ARG A 413 14.06 4.05 -28.68
C ARG A 413 15.42 4.71 -28.48
N PRO A 414 16.17 4.37 -27.41
CA PRO A 414 17.52 4.89 -27.22
C PRO A 414 18.45 4.49 -28.37
N SER A 415 18.36 3.25 -28.86
CA SER A 415 19.14 2.75 -30.00
C SER A 415 18.81 3.44 -31.33
N ALA A 416 17.70 4.16 -31.42
CA ALA A 416 17.34 4.98 -32.58
C ALA A 416 17.64 6.47 -32.37
N GLY A 417 18.33 6.84 -31.29
CA GLY A 417 18.81 8.21 -31.05
C GLY A 417 17.84 9.14 -30.31
N TRP A 418 16.75 8.62 -29.75
CA TRP A 418 15.73 9.45 -29.07
C TRP A 418 16.10 9.94 -27.67
N GLY A 419 17.22 9.49 -27.09
CA GLY A 419 17.66 9.84 -25.74
C GLY A 419 17.97 8.60 -24.90
N SER A 420 18.50 8.80 -23.69
CA SER A 420 18.71 7.74 -22.71
C SER A 420 17.40 7.16 -22.19
N ARG A 421 17.44 5.98 -21.56
CA ARG A 421 16.23 5.33 -21.04
C ARG A 421 15.44 6.24 -20.10
N ALA A 422 16.13 6.93 -19.19
CA ALA A 422 15.52 7.87 -18.26
C ALA A 422 14.85 9.07 -18.96
N GLU A 423 15.41 9.53 -20.07
CA GLU A 423 14.87 10.66 -20.83
C GLU A 423 13.62 10.25 -21.63
N ILE A 424 13.64 9.09 -22.30
CA ILE A 424 12.49 8.62 -23.09
C ILE A 424 11.33 8.08 -22.25
N THR A 425 11.57 7.65 -21.00
CA THR A 425 10.51 7.24 -20.06
C THR A 425 10.06 8.37 -19.15
N ASN A 426 10.61 9.58 -19.28
CA ASN A 426 10.09 10.76 -18.62
C ASN A 426 9.02 11.40 -19.53
N PRO A 427 7.73 11.42 -19.13
CA PRO A 427 6.63 11.92 -19.94
C PRO A 427 6.82 13.33 -20.51
N VAL A 428 7.43 14.23 -19.74
CA VAL A 428 7.69 15.63 -20.13
C VAL A 428 8.80 15.68 -21.18
N LEU A 429 9.90 14.97 -20.94
CA LEU A 429 11.05 14.94 -21.85
C LEU A 429 10.70 14.23 -23.17
N ALA A 430 10.00 13.10 -23.10
CA ALA A 430 9.56 12.33 -24.27
C ALA A 430 8.55 13.12 -25.13
N ALA A 431 7.63 13.88 -24.50
CA ALA A 431 6.71 14.78 -25.21
C ALA A 431 7.46 15.96 -25.87
N ARG A 432 8.41 16.58 -25.16
CA ARG A 432 9.28 17.64 -25.73
C ARG A 432 10.11 17.11 -26.90
N ALA A 433 10.57 15.86 -26.84
CA ALA A 433 11.25 15.18 -27.94
C ALA A 433 10.31 14.92 -29.11
N PHE A 434 9.10 14.42 -28.85
CA PHE A 434 8.08 14.20 -29.88
C PHE A 434 7.74 15.50 -30.65
N PHE A 435 7.67 16.65 -29.99
CA PHE A 435 7.44 17.95 -30.65
C PHE A 435 8.69 18.56 -31.30
N GLY A 436 9.89 17.99 -31.12
CA GLY A 436 11.12 18.49 -31.74
C GLY A 436 11.77 19.65 -30.99
N LYS A 437 11.59 19.70 -29.66
CA LYS A 437 12.09 20.77 -28.78
C LYS A 437 12.86 20.24 -27.56
N ALA A 438 13.23 18.97 -27.55
CA ALA A 438 14.12 18.40 -26.55
C ALA A 438 15.60 18.65 -26.88
N GLN A 439 16.42 18.88 -25.85
CA GLN A 439 17.87 19.04 -26.01
C GLN A 439 18.63 17.70 -26.00
N HIS A 440 18.02 16.63 -25.49
CA HIS A 440 18.66 15.32 -25.32
C HIS A 440 18.61 14.43 -26.57
N THR A 441 17.94 14.87 -27.64
CA THR A 441 17.89 14.14 -28.91
C THR A 441 18.05 15.07 -30.10
N ALA A 442 18.69 14.56 -31.15
CA ALA A 442 18.82 15.22 -32.45
C ALA A 442 17.80 14.69 -33.47
N ASN A 443 16.93 13.74 -33.08
CA ASN A 443 15.89 13.23 -33.95
C ASN A 443 14.86 14.33 -34.24
N PRO A 444 14.40 14.47 -35.49
CA PRO A 444 13.39 15.46 -35.83
C PRO A 444 12.07 15.09 -35.16
N GLY A 445 11.48 16.04 -34.45
CA GLY A 445 10.12 15.90 -33.92
C GLY A 445 9.09 16.54 -34.86
N LEU A 446 7.82 16.52 -34.44
CA LEU A 446 6.68 16.95 -35.26
C LEU A 446 6.87 18.32 -35.91
N LEU A 447 7.38 19.31 -35.16
CA LEU A 447 7.59 20.67 -35.66
C LEU A 447 8.71 20.78 -36.71
N ASP A 448 9.62 19.82 -36.76
CA ASP A 448 10.75 19.80 -37.69
C ASP A 448 10.36 19.16 -39.03
N ILE A 449 9.17 18.54 -39.13
CA ILE A 449 8.65 17.91 -40.35
C ILE A 449 7.99 18.95 -41.29
N PRO A 450 8.52 19.18 -42.50
CA PRO A 450 7.95 20.19 -43.41
C PRO A 450 6.50 19.89 -43.81
N GLY A 451 5.59 20.83 -43.54
CA GLY A 451 4.19 20.72 -43.93
C GLY A 451 3.31 19.82 -43.04
N TRP A 452 3.82 19.40 -41.87
CA TRP A 452 3.11 18.50 -40.94
C TRP A 452 1.67 18.95 -40.62
N SER A 453 1.43 20.25 -40.52
CA SER A 453 0.11 20.81 -40.19
C SER A 453 -0.96 20.63 -41.28
N LYS A 454 -0.57 20.19 -42.47
CA LYS A 454 -1.48 19.85 -43.59
C LYS A 454 -1.47 18.36 -43.91
N MET A 455 -0.67 17.56 -43.21
CA MET A 455 -0.63 16.11 -43.38
C MET A 455 -1.84 15.48 -42.69
N PRO A 456 -2.38 14.36 -43.20
CA PRO A 456 -3.26 13.49 -42.41
C PRO A 456 -2.58 13.08 -41.09
N LEU A 457 -3.36 12.88 -40.01
CA LEU A 457 -2.83 12.63 -38.66
C LEU A 457 -1.84 11.45 -38.63
N THR A 458 -2.18 10.38 -39.34
CA THR A 458 -1.32 9.18 -39.46
C THR A 458 0.01 9.48 -40.12
N GLN A 459 0.02 10.30 -41.17
CA GLN A 459 1.24 10.67 -41.87
C GLN A 459 2.12 11.58 -41.01
N ALA A 460 1.51 12.49 -40.24
CA ALA A 460 2.23 13.34 -39.30
C ALA A 460 2.85 12.53 -38.14
N ALA A 461 2.09 11.62 -37.51
CA ALA A 461 2.58 10.73 -36.46
C ALA A 461 3.69 9.79 -36.97
N GLN A 462 3.47 9.18 -38.14
CA GLN A 462 4.43 8.28 -38.75
C GLN A 462 5.71 8.98 -39.20
N ALA A 463 5.64 10.24 -39.65
CA ALA A 463 6.82 11.01 -40.03
C ALA A 463 7.76 11.25 -38.84
N VAL A 464 7.22 11.24 -37.61
CA VAL A 464 7.99 11.33 -36.37
C VAL A 464 8.45 9.94 -35.90
N GLN A 465 7.53 8.98 -35.79
CA GLN A 465 7.82 7.68 -35.14
C GLN A 465 8.51 6.65 -36.03
N ILE A 466 8.29 6.70 -37.34
CA ILE A 466 8.80 5.72 -38.30
C ILE A 466 8.46 4.27 -37.86
N SER A 467 7.20 4.04 -37.48
CA SER A 467 6.71 2.75 -37.00
C SER A 467 6.57 1.72 -38.12
N GLY A 468 6.60 0.43 -37.77
CA GLY A 468 6.37 -0.69 -38.70
C GLY A 468 4.91 -0.82 -39.18
N TYR A 469 3.98 -0.09 -38.57
CA TYR A 469 2.54 -0.13 -38.87
C TYR A 469 1.98 1.29 -39.07
N PRO A 470 2.29 1.96 -40.20
CA PRO A 470 2.03 3.39 -40.40
C PRO A 470 0.55 3.79 -40.34
N ASP A 471 -0.36 2.88 -40.68
CA ASP A 471 -1.81 3.15 -40.70
C ASP A 471 -2.48 2.94 -39.32
N ALA A 472 -1.76 2.39 -38.34
CA ALA A 472 -2.34 2.01 -37.05
C ALA A 472 -2.76 3.21 -36.19
N TYR A 473 -2.24 4.42 -36.47
CA TYR A 473 -2.63 5.64 -35.77
C TYR A 473 -4.05 6.13 -36.15
N ALA A 474 -4.58 5.74 -37.32
CA ALA A 474 -5.84 6.28 -37.85
C ALA A 474 -7.03 5.99 -36.93
N GLN A 475 -7.04 4.81 -36.32
CA GLN A 475 -8.13 4.35 -35.48
C GLN A 475 -8.33 5.18 -34.19
N TRP A 476 -7.36 6.05 -33.84
CA TRP A 476 -7.41 6.88 -32.64
C TRP A 476 -7.68 8.36 -32.94
N GLU A 477 -7.90 8.74 -34.21
CA GLU A 477 -8.03 10.14 -34.62
C GLU A 477 -9.20 10.85 -33.92
N ASP A 478 -10.36 10.20 -33.84
CA ASP A 478 -11.57 10.75 -33.21
C ASP A 478 -11.39 10.92 -31.69
N VAL A 479 -10.98 9.86 -30.96
CA VAL A 479 -10.78 9.93 -29.50
C VAL A 479 -9.65 10.89 -29.10
N ALA A 480 -8.58 10.97 -29.91
CA ALA A 480 -7.53 11.96 -29.69
C ALA A 480 -8.03 13.39 -29.97
N GLY A 481 -8.98 13.54 -30.89
CA GLY A 481 -9.68 14.79 -31.16
C GLY A 481 -10.48 15.25 -29.94
N ASP A 482 -11.30 14.38 -29.37
CA ASP A 482 -12.10 14.66 -28.16
C ASP A 482 -11.20 15.02 -26.96
N ILE A 483 -10.09 14.29 -26.76
CA ILE A 483 -9.11 14.59 -25.72
C ILE A 483 -8.43 15.95 -25.96
N ALA A 484 -8.07 16.27 -27.21
CA ALA A 484 -7.42 17.54 -27.56
C ALA A 484 -8.37 18.73 -27.49
N ASP A 485 -9.66 18.57 -27.82
CA ASP A 485 -10.70 19.59 -27.62
C ASP A 485 -10.89 19.91 -26.15
N LEU A 486 -10.94 18.87 -25.31
CA LEU A 486 -11.10 19.02 -23.86
C LEU A 486 -9.87 19.68 -23.21
N LEU A 487 -8.67 19.51 -23.78
CA LEU A 487 -7.40 19.99 -23.24
C LEU A 487 -6.87 21.28 -23.89
N GLY A 488 -7.43 21.72 -25.02
CA GLY A 488 -6.87 22.76 -25.89
C GLY A 488 -7.50 24.16 -25.78
N GLY A 489 -8.64 24.32 -25.11
CA GLY A 489 -9.43 25.56 -25.11
C GLY A 489 -9.23 26.52 -23.94
N ASP A 490 -8.94 26.03 -22.72
CA ASP A 490 -9.04 26.83 -21.48
C ASP A 490 -7.98 26.45 -20.44
N LEU A 491 -6.72 26.84 -20.63
CA LEU A 491 -5.72 26.71 -19.57
C LEU A 491 -4.99 28.05 -19.35
N PRO A 492 -4.94 28.57 -18.11
CA PRO A 492 -4.40 29.90 -17.80
C PRO A 492 -2.88 29.94 -17.98
N ASP A 493 -2.40 31.03 -18.60
CA ASP A 493 -0.98 31.36 -18.69
C ASP A 493 -0.39 31.67 -17.32
N LEU A 494 0.83 31.19 -17.05
CA LEU A 494 1.71 31.79 -16.05
C LEU A 494 2.90 32.47 -16.77
N PRO A 495 3.01 33.81 -16.72
CA PRO A 495 4.15 34.55 -17.25
C PRO A 495 5.39 34.49 -16.34
N ASP A 496 6.53 34.74 -16.97
CA ASP A 496 7.90 34.44 -16.53
C ASP A 496 8.69 35.67 -16.01
N ASP A 497 8.11 36.55 -15.16
CA ASP A 497 8.76 37.85 -14.82
C ASP A 497 9.11 38.13 -13.34
N GLY A 498 8.92 37.18 -12.43
CA GLY A 498 9.37 37.34 -11.05
C GLY A 498 8.65 38.45 -10.27
N SER A 499 7.44 38.83 -10.67
CA SER A 499 6.53 39.62 -9.83
C SER A 499 5.42 38.73 -9.24
N THR A 500 5.28 38.79 -7.91
CA THR A 500 4.25 38.08 -7.15
C THR A 500 2.86 38.65 -7.45
N THR A 501 1.92 37.86 -7.96
CA THR A 501 0.46 38.05 -7.73
C THR A 501 -0.24 36.68 -7.81
N ASN A 502 -0.71 36.15 -6.68
CA ASN A 502 -2.06 36.31 -6.12
C ASN A 502 -3.18 35.82 -7.06
N VAL A 503 -3.61 34.58 -6.87
CA VAL A 503 -4.93 34.13 -7.29
C VAL A 503 -5.90 34.42 -6.14
N ALA A 504 -6.69 35.47 -6.32
CA ALA A 504 -7.86 35.74 -5.50
C ALA A 504 -9.02 34.88 -6.02
N ASP A 505 -9.42 33.87 -5.24
CA ASP A 505 -10.76 33.76 -4.66
C ASP A 505 -10.85 32.46 -3.84
N CYS A 506 -10.27 32.50 -2.63
CA CYS A 506 -10.71 31.67 -1.51
C CYS A 506 -11.59 32.58 -0.64
N GLN A 507 -12.87 32.70 -0.97
CA GLN A 507 -13.79 33.44 -0.10
C GLN A 507 -14.29 32.49 0.99
N GLU A 508 -13.53 32.40 2.08
CA GLU A 508 -13.94 32.98 3.38
C GLU A 508 -12.96 32.72 4.55
N ASP A 509 -11.94 31.86 4.45
CA ASP A 509 -10.93 31.69 5.51
C ASP A 509 -9.49 31.88 4.99
N THR A 510 -9.00 33.13 5.03
CA THR A 510 -7.57 33.42 4.77
C THR A 510 -6.72 32.91 5.93
N VAL A 511 -5.87 31.91 5.67
CA VAL A 511 -4.89 31.48 6.66
C VAL A 511 -3.73 32.48 6.73
N ASN A 512 -3.23 32.73 7.94
CA ASN A 512 -2.14 33.67 8.17
C ASN A 512 -0.79 33.11 7.70
N PRO A 513 0.03 33.90 6.98
CA PRO A 513 1.40 33.55 6.63
C PRO A 513 2.24 33.16 7.84
N ILE A 514 3.05 32.09 7.71
CA ILE A 514 4.03 31.68 8.71
C ILE A 514 5.37 32.30 8.35
N THR A 515 5.98 33.02 9.29
CA THR A 515 7.33 33.57 9.12
C THR A 515 8.34 32.75 9.91
N LEU A 516 9.20 32.04 9.19
CA LEU A 516 10.25 31.18 9.75
C LEU A 516 11.62 31.81 9.55
N GLY A 517 12.55 31.48 10.45
CA GLY A 517 13.94 31.93 10.34
C GLY A 517 14.97 30.85 10.65
N THR A 518 16.20 31.05 10.17
CA THR A 518 17.34 30.25 10.63
C THR A 518 18.58 31.09 10.89
N LEU A 519 19.30 30.75 11.96
CA LEU A 519 20.51 31.45 12.39
C LEU A 519 21.47 30.52 13.14
N ASN A 520 22.69 30.38 12.62
CA ASN A 520 23.81 29.82 13.38
C ASN A 520 24.29 30.86 14.42
N LEU A 521 24.27 30.51 15.71
CA LEU A 521 24.51 31.47 16.81
C LEU A 521 25.97 31.73 17.14
N LEU A 522 26.92 31.01 16.54
CA LEU A 522 28.31 30.92 16.95
C LEU A 522 28.43 30.46 18.43
N GLY A 523 28.73 29.18 18.63
CA GLY A 523 28.68 28.55 19.95
C GLY A 523 29.60 29.20 20.99
N ALA A 524 29.21 29.15 22.27
CA ALA A 524 29.97 29.71 23.41
C ALA A 524 31.44 29.24 23.46
N GLY A 525 31.71 28.03 22.94
CA GLY A 525 33.06 27.48 22.84
C GLY A 525 33.99 28.31 21.96
N HIS A 526 33.44 29.08 21.01
CA HIS A 526 34.19 29.94 20.10
C HIS A 526 34.49 31.33 20.68
N THR A 527 33.94 31.71 21.84
CA THR A 527 34.04 33.08 22.39
C THR A 527 34.46 33.18 23.87
N ASP A 528 34.48 32.08 24.63
CA ASP A 528 34.68 32.12 26.11
C ASP A 528 36.09 31.76 26.62
N GLY A 529 37.07 31.58 25.72
CA GLY A 529 38.50 31.51 26.09
C GLY A 529 38.94 30.41 27.06
N LYS A 530 38.76 29.11 26.74
CA LYS A 530 39.33 27.99 27.53
C LYS A 530 40.24 27.04 26.73
N PRO A 531 41.24 26.40 27.36
CA PRO A 531 42.22 25.57 26.67
C PRO A 531 41.66 24.17 26.36
N GLY A 532 41.66 23.78 25.08
CA GLY A 532 41.34 22.40 24.68
C GLY A 532 40.68 22.19 23.31
N GLY A 533 40.26 23.23 22.59
CA GLY A 533 39.78 23.04 21.21
C GLY A 533 39.27 24.31 20.53
N GLY A 534 40.07 24.84 19.60
CA GLY A 534 39.69 25.89 18.63
C GLY A 534 39.73 27.31 19.19
N GLY A 535 40.59 28.18 18.64
CA GLY A 535 40.82 29.54 19.13
C GLY A 535 39.58 30.44 19.15
N GLU A 536 39.59 31.44 20.03
CA GLU A 536 38.59 32.51 20.08
C GLU A 536 38.40 33.14 18.69
N LYS A 537 37.14 33.29 18.24
CA LYS A 537 36.86 33.99 16.98
C LYS A 537 37.15 35.48 17.16
N ALA A 538 38.28 35.91 16.62
CA ALA A 538 38.81 37.25 16.83
C ALA A 538 37.78 38.35 16.53
N GLY A 539 37.55 39.23 17.51
CA GLY A 539 36.69 40.40 17.37
C GLY A 539 35.19 40.16 17.62
N TYR A 540 34.78 38.98 18.11
CA TYR A 540 33.44 38.72 18.64
C TYR A 540 33.43 38.85 20.16
N GLU A 541 32.33 39.38 20.71
CA GLU A 541 32.09 39.41 22.16
C GLU A 541 31.69 38.02 22.69
N THR A 542 31.73 37.83 24.00
CA THR A 542 31.29 36.60 24.68
C THR A 542 29.81 36.29 24.39
N TRP A 543 29.42 35.01 24.43
CA TRP A 543 28.07 34.61 24.01
C TRP A 543 26.96 35.30 24.80
N ASP A 544 27.20 35.63 26.07
CA ASP A 544 26.23 36.24 26.97
C ASP A 544 25.89 37.69 26.57
N LYS A 545 26.82 38.38 25.90
CA LYS A 545 26.59 39.70 25.31
C LYS A 545 25.94 39.63 23.93
N ARG A 546 26.20 38.56 23.16
CA ARG A 546 25.67 38.39 21.80
C ARG A 546 24.25 37.83 21.76
N LEU A 547 23.94 36.86 22.63
CA LEU A 547 22.64 36.16 22.63
C LEU A 547 21.42 37.11 22.73
N PRO A 548 21.43 38.18 23.55
CA PRO A 548 20.33 39.14 23.55
C PRO A 548 20.16 39.91 22.23
N GLY A 549 21.27 40.17 21.52
CA GLY A 549 21.24 40.76 20.19
C GLY A 549 20.66 39.79 19.14
N ALA A 550 21.03 38.51 19.21
CA ALA A 550 20.52 37.48 18.30
C ALA A 550 19.00 37.30 18.45
N MET A 551 18.52 37.12 19.69
CA MET A 551 17.09 36.97 19.96
C MET A 551 16.29 38.20 19.53
N ARG A 552 16.81 39.41 19.77
CA ARG A 552 16.16 40.65 19.33
C ARG A 552 16.10 40.77 17.80
N THR A 553 17.11 40.27 17.10
CA THR A 553 17.15 40.29 15.63
C THR A 553 16.10 39.34 15.05
N ILE A 554 15.98 38.12 15.61
CA ILE A 554 14.92 37.16 15.26
C ILE A 554 13.53 37.77 15.50
N GLU A 555 13.31 38.40 16.65
CA GLU A 555 12.04 39.04 16.99
C GLU A 555 11.70 40.22 16.08
N ASN A 556 12.67 41.09 15.78
CA ASN A 556 12.47 42.24 14.91
C ASN A 556 12.15 41.84 13.46
N ALA A 557 12.58 40.65 13.04
CA ALA A 557 12.29 40.09 11.72
C ALA A 557 10.88 39.48 11.63
N GLY A 558 10.10 39.46 12.72
CA GLY A 558 8.76 38.87 12.76
C GLY A 558 8.77 37.34 12.68
N VAL A 559 9.90 36.70 12.96
CA VAL A 559 10.01 35.24 12.97
C VAL A 559 9.26 34.69 14.17
N THR A 560 8.42 33.68 13.94
CA THR A 560 7.62 33.02 14.97
C THR A 560 8.08 31.59 15.22
N ILE A 561 8.86 31.02 14.30
CA ILE A 561 9.56 29.74 14.44
C ILE A 561 10.98 29.87 13.89
N ALA A 562 12.00 29.49 14.66
CA ALA A 562 13.39 29.56 14.21
C ALA A 562 14.20 28.27 14.45
N GLY A 563 15.00 27.87 13.47
CA GLY A 563 16.06 26.89 13.64
C GLY A 563 17.40 27.54 13.99
N LEU A 564 17.98 27.12 15.10
CA LEU A 564 19.24 27.64 15.63
C LEU A 564 20.32 26.57 15.60
N GLN A 565 21.50 26.95 15.13
CA GLN A 565 22.68 26.08 15.09
C GLN A 565 23.78 26.56 16.04
N GLU A 566 24.66 25.62 16.43
CA GLU A 566 25.76 25.83 17.39
C GLU A 566 25.38 26.36 18.78
N VAL A 567 24.17 26.04 19.26
CA VAL A 567 23.72 26.38 20.60
C VAL A 567 24.45 25.54 21.66
N HIS A 568 25.57 26.06 22.17
CA HIS A 568 26.35 25.37 23.21
C HIS A 568 25.70 25.48 24.59
N GLY A 569 26.09 24.60 25.52
CA GLY A 569 25.46 24.42 26.83
C GLY A 569 25.04 25.70 27.56
N PRO A 570 25.94 26.69 27.78
CA PRO A 570 25.57 27.95 28.44
C PRO A 570 24.50 28.76 27.69
N GLN A 571 24.54 28.79 26.36
CA GLN A 571 23.52 29.45 25.54
C GLN A 571 22.18 28.69 25.60
N ALA A 572 22.21 27.35 25.56
CA ALA A 572 21.00 26.53 25.69
C ALA A 572 20.32 26.75 27.05
N THR A 573 21.10 26.78 28.13
CA THR A 573 20.60 27.13 29.47
C THR A 573 20.00 28.53 29.49
N ALA A 574 20.69 29.52 28.92
CA ALA A 574 20.16 30.89 28.89
C ALA A 574 18.88 31.02 28.04
N LEU A 575 18.75 30.30 26.92
CA LEU A 575 17.51 30.23 26.15
C LEU A 575 16.37 29.61 26.97
N ALA A 576 16.64 28.50 27.67
CA ALA A 576 15.66 27.81 28.51
C ALA A 576 15.28 28.58 29.78
N GLU A 577 16.13 29.47 30.30
CA GLU A 577 15.88 30.19 31.56
C GLU A 577 15.43 31.63 31.34
N ARG A 578 16.07 32.37 30.43
CA ARG A 578 15.84 33.82 30.23
C ARG A 578 14.75 34.11 29.22
N TYR A 579 14.53 33.21 28.25
CA TYR A 579 13.61 33.43 27.13
C TYR A 579 12.39 32.51 27.14
N ALA A 580 12.33 31.53 28.06
CA ALA A 580 11.25 30.54 28.10
C ALA A 580 9.84 31.11 28.36
N ALA A 581 9.73 32.35 28.84
CA ALA A 581 8.45 33.02 28.99
C ALA A 581 7.75 33.26 27.63
N LYS A 582 8.53 33.50 26.57
CA LYS A 582 8.02 33.72 25.20
C LYS A 582 8.35 32.56 24.28
N TRP A 583 9.53 31.96 24.40
CA TRP A 583 10.03 30.99 23.44
C TRP A 583 9.94 29.55 23.96
N GLY A 584 9.31 28.67 23.18
CA GLY A 584 9.44 27.23 23.30
C GLY A 584 10.73 26.78 22.64
N MET A 585 11.24 25.60 23.02
CA MET A 585 12.51 25.09 22.50
C MET A 585 12.58 23.57 22.57
N TYR A 586 13.09 22.96 21.49
CA TYR A 586 13.44 21.55 21.45
C TYR A 586 14.81 21.30 20.79
N PRO A 587 15.66 20.43 21.38
CA PRO A 587 15.58 19.93 22.75
C PRO A 587 15.72 21.06 23.78
N ALA A 588 14.92 21.06 24.85
CA ALA A 588 15.11 22.05 25.91
C ALA A 588 16.42 21.82 26.71
N THR A 589 16.90 20.57 26.75
CA THR A 589 18.07 20.14 27.52
C THR A 589 18.92 19.15 26.72
N GLY A 590 20.11 18.81 27.24
CA GLY A 590 20.99 17.81 26.63
C GLY A 590 22.12 18.42 25.79
N LYS A 591 22.89 17.53 25.15
CA LYS A 591 24.15 17.87 24.47
C LYS A 591 24.00 18.30 23.01
N ALA A 592 22.80 18.16 22.42
CA ALA A 592 22.57 18.60 21.04
C ALA A 592 22.90 20.09 20.92
N GLN A 593 23.45 20.51 19.78
CA GLN A 593 23.79 21.91 19.53
C GLN A 593 22.82 22.60 18.56
N ASN A 594 21.92 21.85 17.93
CA ASN A 594 20.87 22.42 17.09
C ASN A 594 19.55 22.45 17.83
N ARG A 595 18.74 23.49 17.61
CA ARG A 595 17.48 23.72 18.29
C ARG A 595 16.43 24.23 17.31
N VAL A 596 15.18 23.85 17.53
CA VAL A 596 14.03 24.59 17.01
C VAL A 596 13.42 25.37 18.17
N ILE A 597 13.20 26.67 17.99
CA ILE A 597 12.49 27.53 18.92
C ILE A 597 11.22 28.08 18.27
N TRP A 598 10.19 28.38 19.06
CA TRP A 598 8.92 28.92 18.56
C TRP A 598 8.29 29.89 19.57
N ASP A 599 7.54 30.89 19.10
CA ASP A 599 6.77 31.78 19.98
C ASP A 599 5.61 31.01 20.60
N ARG A 600 5.59 30.87 21.92
CA ARG A 600 4.57 30.15 22.68
C ARG A 600 3.20 30.81 22.64
N ASN A 601 3.13 32.09 22.28
CA ASN A 601 1.86 32.76 22.08
C ASN A 601 1.24 32.41 20.72
N GLU A 602 2.02 31.83 19.81
CA GLU A 602 1.58 31.49 18.47
C GLU A 602 1.60 30.00 18.16
N TRP A 603 2.45 29.23 18.84
CA TRP A 603 2.71 27.83 18.51
C TRP A 603 2.84 26.95 19.76
N GLU A 604 2.31 25.74 19.64
CA GLU A 604 2.41 24.65 20.61
C GLU A 604 3.08 23.44 19.97
N GLN A 605 3.97 22.78 20.70
CA GLN A 605 4.63 21.56 20.23
C GLN A 605 3.69 20.36 20.37
N THR A 606 3.44 19.63 19.28
CA THR A 606 2.66 18.39 19.26
C THR A 606 3.49 17.13 19.11
N ASP A 607 4.60 17.21 18.37
CA ASP A 607 5.59 16.13 18.26
C ASP A 607 7.01 16.73 18.20
N ALA A 608 8.00 16.01 18.72
CA ALA A 608 9.39 16.38 18.57
C ALA A 608 10.31 15.17 18.71
N ARG A 609 11.27 15.06 17.79
CA ARG A 609 12.28 14.01 17.79
C ARG A 609 13.62 14.53 17.29
N LEU A 610 14.67 13.81 17.65
CA LEU A 610 15.98 13.97 17.05
C LEU A 610 16.10 13.01 15.87
N VAL A 611 16.45 13.54 14.71
CA VAL A 611 16.72 12.77 13.49
C VAL A 611 18.22 12.84 13.22
N ASP A 612 18.87 11.68 13.19
CA ASP A 612 20.33 11.59 13.07
C ASP A 612 20.80 11.85 11.63
N ILE A 613 21.67 12.85 11.46
CA ILE A 613 22.45 13.04 10.25
C ILE A 613 23.95 12.92 10.56
N PRO A 614 24.77 12.40 9.64
CA PRO A 614 26.21 12.36 9.83
C PRO A 614 26.76 13.78 9.93
N TYR A 615 27.55 14.02 10.96
CA TYR A 615 28.20 15.31 11.24
C TYR A 615 29.73 15.18 11.09
N PHE A 616 30.52 16.09 11.70
CA PHE A 616 31.98 16.03 11.64
C PHE A 616 32.56 14.68 12.07
N GLY A 617 33.46 14.13 11.25
CA GLY A 617 34.08 12.82 11.47
C GLY A 617 33.12 11.63 11.28
N GLY A 618 31.98 11.83 10.61
CA GLY A 618 31.02 10.76 10.28
C GLY A 618 30.18 10.29 11.46
N LYS A 619 30.25 11.00 12.59
CA LYS A 619 29.43 10.68 13.76
C LYS A 619 28.03 11.22 13.57
N ASP A 620 27.04 10.37 13.77
CA ASP A 620 25.64 10.77 13.78
C ASP A 620 25.34 11.73 14.93
N VAL A 621 24.69 12.84 14.60
CA VAL A 621 24.23 13.86 15.54
C VAL A 621 22.74 14.09 15.29
N GLY A 622 21.97 13.96 16.36
CA GLY A 622 20.53 14.21 16.33
C GLY A 622 20.19 15.66 16.04
N MET A 623 19.49 15.88 14.93
CA MET A 623 18.96 17.17 14.49
C MET A 623 17.49 17.29 14.89
N PRO A 624 17.06 18.41 15.52
CA PRO A 624 15.69 18.57 15.98
C PRO A 624 14.68 18.72 14.85
N LEU A 625 13.77 17.75 14.76
CA LEU A 625 12.56 17.82 13.97
C LEU A 625 11.37 17.99 14.91
N VAL A 626 10.58 19.04 14.69
CA VAL A 626 9.49 19.43 15.58
C VAL A 626 8.22 19.66 14.77
N GLN A 627 7.10 19.10 15.22
CA GLN A 627 5.78 19.46 14.75
C GLN A 627 5.19 20.52 15.67
N LEU A 628 4.75 21.61 15.09
CA LEU A 628 4.13 22.73 15.78
C LEU A 628 2.70 22.91 15.29
N THR A 629 1.78 23.14 16.21
CA THR A 629 0.38 23.50 15.93
C THR A 629 0.13 24.91 16.44
N GLY A 630 -0.61 25.72 15.71
CA GLY A 630 -0.89 27.09 16.11
C GLY A 630 -1.75 27.16 17.37
N ALA A 631 -1.37 28.02 18.32
CA ALA A 631 -2.05 28.18 19.60
C ALA A 631 -3.49 28.69 19.40
N ALA A 632 -4.42 28.24 20.23
CA ALA A 632 -5.85 28.45 20.05
C ALA A 632 -6.29 29.92 19.96
N ASP A 633 -5.59 30.81 20.68
CA ASP A 633 -5.88 32.25 20.74
C ASP A 633 -4.93 33.09 19.84
N SER A 634 -4.24 32.43 18.89
CA SER A 634 -3.26 33.07 18.03
C SER A 634 -3.76 33.28 16.60
N PRO A 635 -3.13 34.17 15.81
CA PRO A 635 -3.39 34.27 14.37
C PRO A 635 -3.17 32.94 13.62
N ASN A 636 -2.37 32.02 14.17
CA ASN A 636 -2.07 30.76 13.51
C ASN A 636 -2.96 29.61 14.00
N ALA A 637 -4.01 29.88 14.79
CA ALA A 637 -4.89 28.86 15.33
C ALA A 637 -5.37 27.89 14.23
N GLY A 638 -5.20 26.59 14.48
CA GLY A 638 -5.53 25.56 13.51
C GLY A 638 -4.48 25.30 12.45
N GLN A 639 -3.32 25.98 12.43
CA GLN A 639 -2.19 25.65 11.55
C GLN A 639 -1.29 24.56 12.12
N VAL A 640 -0.57 23.79 11.28
CA VAL A 640 0.33 22.69 11.66
C VAL A 640 1.51 22.71 10.70
N ILE A 641 2.72 22.61 11.23
CA ILE A 641 3.94 22.61 10.43
C ILE A 641 5.03 21.74 11.06
N TRP A 642 5.73 20.98 10.22
CA TRP A 642 6.99 20.34 10.57
C TRP A 642 8.15 21.27 10.29
N VAL A 643 9.03 21.44 11.27
CA VAL A 643 10.24 22.25 11.15
C VAL A 643 11.45 21.43 11.57
N TRP A 644 12.38 21.27 10.64
CA TRP A 644 13.63 20.56 10.85
C TRP A 644 14.82 21.51 10.77
N SER A 645 15.49 21.71 11.90
CA SER A 645 16.69 22.54 11.96
C SER A 645 17.95 21.68 11.81
N VAL A 646 18.69 21.88 10.73
CA VAL A 646 19.89 21.10 10.40
C VAL A 646 21.17 21.92 10.53
N HIS A 647 22.28 21.22 10.75
CA HIS A 647 23.64 21.74 10.60
C HIS A 647 24.46 20.65 9.92
N ASN A 648 24.78 20.85 8.65
CA ASN A 648 25.47 19.85 7.86
C ASN A 648 26.98 19.88 8.10
N PRO A 649 27.73 18.81 7.80
CA PRO A 649 29.19 18.85 7.83
C PRO A 649 29.73 19.99 6.96
N ALA A 650 30.68 20.76 7.49
CA ALA A 650 31.41 21.74 6.69
C ALA A 650 32.33 21.05 5.69
N ASN A 651 32.36 21.54 4.45
CA ASN A 651 33.30 21.06 3.45
C ASN A 651 34.68 21.66 3.70
N THR A 652 35.72 20.83 3.74
CA THR A 652 36.99 21.10 3.03
C THR A 652 37.92 19.88 3.09
N ASN A 653 37.92 19.08 2.03
CA ASN A 653 38.83 17.96 1.69
C ASN A 653 38.68 16.64 2.48
N GLY A 654 38.79 15.51 1.76
CA GLY A 654 38.79 14.16 2.31
C GLY A 654 37.39 13.58 2.57
N ASP A 655 37.26 12.76 3.62
CA ASP A 655 36.03 11.99 3.96
C ASP A 655 34.78 12.87 4.25
N ALA A 656 34.98 14.18 4.45
CA ALA A 656 33.90 15.14 4.73
C ALA A 656 32.86 15.27 3.59
N ALA A 657 33.27 15.11 2.33
CA ALA A 657 32.36 15.18 1.18
C ALA A 657 31.38 13.97 1.10
N ALA A 658 31.81 12.80 1.60
CA ALA A 658 30.95 11.63 1.68
C ALA A 658 29.89 11.78 2.78
N HIS A 659 30.29 12.30 3.95
CA HIS A 659 29.36 12.62 5.04
C HIS A 659 28.34 13.68 4.62
N ARG A 660 28.80 14.67 3.85
CA ARG A 660 27.95 15.70 3.25
C ARG A 660 26.87 15.12 2.33
N LYS A 661 27.26 14.26 1.40
CA LYS A 661 26.33 13.58 0.47
C LYS A 661 25.31 12.72 1.21
N GLU A 662 25.76 11.98 2.23
CA GLU A 662 24.87 11.14 3.05
C GLU A 662 23.92 11.99 3.92
N ALA A 663 24.38 13.13 4.44
CA ALA A 663 23.51 14.08 5.15
C ALA A 663 22.38 14.58 4.23
N LEU A 664 22.71 15.03 3.00
CA LEU A 664 21.71 15.50 2.02
C LEU A 664 20.74 14.39 1.59
N ARG A 665 21.20 13.15 1.43
CA ARG A 665 20.34 11.99 1.09
C ARG A 665 19.33 11.69 2.21
N ARG A 666 19.78 11.62 3.46
CA ARG A 666 18.89 11.42 4.63
C ARG A 666 17.92 12.58 4.79
N GLN A 667 18.36 13.78 4.44
CA GLN A 667 17.52 14.97 4.46
C GLN A 667 16.40 14.90 3.43
N LEU A 668 16.71 14.58 2.17
CA LEU A 668 15.71 14.37 1.13
C LEU A 668 14.72 13.27 1.52
N ALA A 669 15.20 12.10 1.94
CA ALA A 669 14.35 10.98 2.34
C ALA A 669 13.39 11.33 3.48
N THR A 670 13.90 11.97 4.54
CA THR A 670 13.06 12.41 5.67
C THR A 670 12.02 13.45 5.23
N MET A 671 12.40 14.37 4.34
CA MET A 671 11.48 15.38 3.81
C MET A 671 10.46 14.80 2.83
N THR A 672 10.80 13.78 2.06
CA THR A 672 9.87 13.02 1.20
C THR A 672 8.87 12.23 2.04
N ASP A 673 9.31 11.59 3.12
CA ASP A 673 8.42 10.91 4.08
C ASP A 673 7.42 11.90 4.70
N LEU A 674 7.90 13.08 5.10
CA LEU A 674 7.05 14.15 5.62
C LEU A 674 6.12 14.72 4.53
N ALA A 675 6.61 14.88 3.29
CA ALA A 675 5.80 15.33 2.15
C ALA A 675 4.62 14.38 1.89
N GLY A 676 4.85 13.06 1.98
CA GLY A 676 3.82 12.04 1.82
C GLY A 676 2.70 12.08 2.87
N THR A 677 2.88 12.84 3.96
CA THR A 677 1.83 13.04 4.98
C THR A 677 0.86 14.19 4.65
N GLY A 678 1.16 15.01 3.64
CA GLY A 678 0.38 16.21 3.29
C GLY A 678 0.58 17.40 4.25
N THR A 679 1.30 17.24 5.37
CA THR A 679 1.58 18.35 6.30
C THR A 679 2.67 19.27 5.73
N PRO A 680 2.58 20.61 5.88
CA PRO A 680 3.67 21.52 5.54
C PRO A 680 4.92 21.11 6.28
N ALA A 681 6.01 20.94 5.55
CA ALA A 681 7.29 20.61 6.15
C ALA A 681 8.36 21.56 5.62
N VAL A 682 9.16 22.08 6.53
CA VAL A 682 10.28 22.97 6.25
C VAL A 682 11.54 22.36 6.81
N ILE A 683 12.56 22.27 5.96
CA ILE A 683 13.95 22.03 6.37
C ILE A 683 14.72 23.33 6.21
N LEU A 684 15.35 23.76 7.29
CA LEU A 684 16.11 25.00 7.37
C LEU A 684 17.38 24.79 8.19
N GLY A 685 18.39 25.61 7.96
CA GLY A 685 19.59 25.56 8.77
C GLY A 685 20.88 25.91 8.05
N ASP A 686 21.97 25.67 8.76
CA ASP A 686 23.31 25.79 8.23
C ASP A 686 23.61 24.56 7.37
N PHE A 687 23.33 24.71 6.08
CA PHE A 687 23.65 23.73 5.10
C PHE A 687 25.09 23.84 4.66
N ASN A 688 26.04 24.59 5.20
CA ASN A 688 27.47 24.49 4.83
C ASN A 688 27.81 24.32 3.31
N ASP A 689 27.02 24.89 2.38
CA ASP A 689 27.04 24.55 0.93
C ASP A 689 28.25 25.15 0.18
N GLY A 690 28.87 26.20 0.74
CA GLY A 690 30.19 26.67 0.32
C GLY A 690 30.36 26.93 -1.18
N LYS A 691 31.29 26.23 -1.83
CA LYS A 691 31.58 26.33 -3.28
C LYS A 691 31.27 25.00 -3.99
N ASP A 692 30.33 24.22 -3.46
CA ASP A 692 30.31 22.77 -3.66
C ASP A 692 29.67 22.29 -4.99
N GLY A 693 29.29 23.22 -5.88
CA GLY A 693 28.82 22.91 -7.22
C GLY A 693 27.65 21.92 -7.20
N GLN A 694 27.80 20.76 -7.87
CA GLN A 694 26.78 19.71 -7.99
C GLN A 694 26.39 19.00 -6.67
N TYR A 695 27.11 19.25 -5.57
CA TYR A 695 26.81 18.71 -4.23
C TYR A 695 26.12 19.74 -3.31
N ALA A 696 25.74 20.89 -3.85
CA ALA A 696 24.95 21.86 -3.12
C ALA A 696 23.57 21.26 -2.78
N SER A 697 23.05 21.59 -1.60
CA SER A 697 21.70 21.24 -1.18
C SER A 697 20.66 21.65 -2.23
N HIS A 698 20.92 22.73 -2.97
CA HIS A 698 20.02 23.22 -4.00
C HIS A 698 19.77 22.23 -5.13
N CYS A 699 20.82 21.60 -5.69
CA CYS A 699 20.64 20.61 -6.76
C CYS A 699 20.05 19.30 -6.21
N ALA A 700 20.37 18.95 -4.96
CA ALA A 700 19.97 17.69 -4.36
C ALA A 700 18.51 17.68 -3.86
N LEU A 701 18.01 18.82 -3.36
CA LEU A 701 16.72 18.88 -2.68
C LEU A 701 15.58 19.43 -3.56
N THR A 702 15.89 20.19 -4.61
CA THR A 702 14.86 20.81 -5.47
C THR A 702 14.11 19.90 -6.46
N PRO A 703 14.45 18.61 -6.66
CA PRO A 703 13.56 17.69 -7.35
C PRO A 703 12.23 17.45 -6.62
N GLU A 704 12.23 17.51 -5.28
CA GLU A 704 11.07 17.20 -4.43
C GLU A 704 10.63 18.39 -3.56
N LEU A 705 11.52 19.34 -3.29
CA LEU A 705 11.27 20.48 -2.42
C LEU A 705 11.35 21.81 -3.18
N SER A 706 10.62 22.81 -2.70
CA SER A 706 10.74 24.20 -3.18
C SER A 706 11.68 24.99 -2.28
N ASN A 707 12.68 25.66 -2.85
CA ASN A 707 13.53 26.61 -2.12
C ASN A 707 12.82 27.97 -2.03
N ALA A 708 12.91 28.63 -0.87
CA ALA A 708 12.20 29.89 -0.60
C ALA A 708 12.63 31.07 -1.50
N PHE A 709 13.82 30.99 -2.10
CA PHE A 709 14.37 31.99 -3.02
C PHE A 709 14.22 31.60 -4.51
N GLY A 710 13.54 30.48 -4.82
CA GLY A 710 13.34 29.94 -6.17
C GLY A 710 14.45 28.99 -6.62
N GLY A 711 14.67 28.83 -7.93
CA GLY A 711 15.70 27.93 -8.50
C GLY A 711 15.12 26.64 -9.10
N SER A 712 15.98 25.80 -9.70
CA SER A 712 15.55 24.56 -10.37
C SER A 712 16.61 23.48 -10.30
N ALA A 713 16.19 22.20 -10.23
CA ALA A 713 17.09 21.06 -10.25
C ALA A 713 17.68 20.80 -11.65
N GLU A 714 16.90 20.99 -12.72
CA GLU A 714 17.37 20.72 -14.08
C GLU A 714 16.94 21.77 -15.13
N PRO A 715 17.91 22.51 -15.72
CA PRO A 715 19.32 22.53 -15.32
C PRO A 715 19.48 23.10 -13.90
N CYS A 716 20.48 22.64 -13.13
CA CYS A 716 20.66 23.13 -11.76
C CYS A 716 20.92 24.64 -11.74
N LYS A 717 19.96 25.41 -11.19
CA LYS A 717 19.99 26.87 -11.11
C LYS A 717 19.86 27.30 -9.65
N VAL A 718 21.00 27.59 -9.03
CA VAL A 718 21.05 28.17 -7.68
C VAL A 718 20.44 29.60 -7.68
N PRO A 719 19.67 29.99 -6.66
CA PRO A 719 18.98 31.28 -6.67
C PRO A 719 19.99 32.40 -6.43
N LYS A 720 19.87 33.49 -7.20
CA LYS A 720 20.83 34.60 -7.15
C LYS A 720 20.80 35.41 -5.84
N LYS A 721 19.72 35.30 -5.07
CA LYS A 721 19.44 36.09 -3.86
C LYS A 721 19.47 35.27 -2.57
N ASP A 722 19.66 33.97 -2.66
CA ASP A 722 19.72 33.08 -1.48
C ASP A 722 21.01 33.36 -0.68
N ALA A 723 21.00 33.01 0.61
CA ALA A 723 22.22 33.04 1.39
C ALA A 723 23.18 31.94 0.92
N PRO A 724 24.51 32.10 1.09
CA PRO A 724 25.46 31.16 0.49
C PRO A 724 25.54 29.80 1.19
N ILE A 725 25.04 29.70 2.42
CA ILE A 725 25.30 28.58 3.34
C ILE A 725 24.03 28.17 4.09
N ASP A 726 23.25 29.14 4.54
CA ASP A 726 22.01 28.91 5.27
C ASP A 726 20.83 28.93 4.30
N HIS A 727 20.05 27.85 4.23
CA HIS A 727 18.97 27.72 3.25
C HIS A 727 17.63 27.37 3.92
N VAL A 728 16.55 27.62 3.18
CA VAL A 728 15.18 27.25 3.57
C VAL A 728 14.50 26.55 2.39
N TYR A 729 14.08 25.31 2.61
CA TYR A 729 13.32 24.50 1.65
C TYR A 729 12.02 24.02 2.27
N GLY A 730 11.01 23.77 1.45
CA GLY A 730 9.72 23.31 1.93
C GLY A 730 8.90 22.54 0.90
N THR A 731 7.95 21.78 1.41
CA THR A 731 7.00 20.95 0.64
C THR A 731 5.61 21.07 1.24
N ASN A 732 4.57 20.81 0.44
CA ASN A 732 3.16 21.03 0.79
C ASN A 732 2.86 22.47 1.23
N LEU A 733 3.59 23.46 0.69
CA LEU A 733 3.45 24.88 0.96
C LEU A 733 3.98 25.69 -0.22
N THR A 734 3.65 26.98 -0.27
CA THR A 734 4.26 27.92 -1.22
C THR A 734 4.87 29.11 -0.48
N TRP A 735 5.85 29.75 -1.10
CA TRP A 735 6.61 30.87 -0.51
C TRP A 735 6.04 32.21 -1.00
N ALA A 736 5.76 33.13 -0.06
CA ALA A 736 5.38 34.50 -0.38
C ALA A 736 6.60 35.40 -0.58
N ASN A 737 7.57 35.29 0.32
CA ASN A 737 8.81 36.04 0.25
C ASN A 737 9.92 35.36 1.06
N ALA A 738 11.16 35.74 0.77
CA ALA A 738 12.32 35.37 1.56
C ALA A 738 13.36 36.50 1.55
N SER A 739 14.15 36.60 2.60
CA SER A 739 15.16 37.64 2.78
C SER A 739 16.38 37.14 3.57
N VAL A 740 17.50 37.83 3.37
CA VAL A 740 18.78 37.57 4.06
C VAL A 740 19.18 38.84 4.80
N ASP A 741 19.22 38.79 6.12
CA ASP A 741 19.69 39.87 6.98
C ASP A 741 21.15 39.66 7.37
N ASN A 742 22.04 40.40 6.71
CA ASN A 742 23.48 40.38 6.96
C ASN A 742 23.90 41.18 8.21
N SER A 743 22.96 41.85 8.90
CA SER A 743 23.25 42.71 10.05
C SER A 743 23.82 41.93 11.24
N THR A 744 23.47 40.65 11.37
CA THR A 744 24.02 39.73 12.38
C THR A 744 25.53 39.56 12.21
N GLN A 745 26.00 39.43 10.97
CA GLN A 745 27.42 39.30 10.62
C GLN A 745 28.15 40.64 10.77
N THR A 746 27.59 41.72 10.23
CA THR A 746 28.25 43.05 10.26
C THR A 746 28.37 43.58 11.69
N SER A 747 27.39 43.29 12.54
CA SER A 747 27.37 43.68 13.95
C SER A 747 28.04 42.65 14.87
N LYS A 748 28.56 41.55 14.30
CA LYS A 748 29.24 40.45 15.00
C LYS A 748 28.41 39.82 16.13
N ILE A 749 27.11 39.74 15.90
CA ILE A 749 26.16 39.00 16.76
C ILE A 749 26.32 37.49 16.49
N ALA A 750 26.39 37.13 15.22
CA ALA A 750 26.64 35.80 14.69
C ALA A 750 27.59 35.90 13.49
N ASP A 751 28.17 34.79 13.06
CA ASP A 751 29.00 34.71 11.86
C ASP A 751 28.24 34.28 10.60
N HIS A 752 26.95 34.00 10.74
CA HIS A 752 26.02 33.72 9.65
C HIS A 752 24.92 34.81 9.58
N PRO A 753 24.38 35.10 8.39
CA PRO A 753 23.22 35.99 8.27
C PRO A 753 21.99 35.32 8.89
N LEU A 754 21.01 36.13 9.31
CA LEU A 754 19.67 35.60 9.58
C LEU A 754 18.94 35.42 8.25
N VAL A 755 18.53 34.19 7.93
CA VAL A 755 17.70 33.90 6.75
C VAL A 755 16.26 33.77 7.19
N VAL A 756 15.37 34.50 6.51
CA VAL A 756 13.94 34.57 6.85
C VAL A 756 13.12 34.21 5.62
N ALA A 757 12.10 33.37 5.80
CA ALA A 757 11.15 33.02 4.75
C ALA A 757 9.73 33.09 5.30
N THR A 758 8.82 33.62 4.49
CA THR A 758 7.39 33.72 4.80
C THR A 758 6.61 32.90 3.79
N THR A 759 5.74 32.02 4.27
CA THR A 759 4.83 31.23 3.42
C THR A 759 3.73 32.10 2.82
N ALA A 760 3.13 31.69 1.70
CA ALA A 760 1.94 32.35 1.19
C ALA A 760 0.73 32.00 2.07
N GLY A 761 -0.01 33.00 2.53
CA GLY A 761 -1.09 32.83 3.52
C GLY A 761 -2.11 31.75 3.13
N SER A 762 -2.50 31.65 1.86
CA SER A 762 -3.40 30.59 1.38
C SER A 762 -2.80 29.18 1.39
N SER A 763 -1.48 29.03 1.45
CA SER A 763 -0.80 27.72 1.39
C SER A 763 -0.44 27.14 2.76
N ALA A 764 -0.35 27.98 3.80
CA ALA A 764 0.06 27.53 5.13
C ALA A 764 -1.08 26.96 5.99
N GLY A 765 -2.35 27.20 5.60
CA GLY A 765 -3.50 26.52 6.22
C GLY A 765 -4.52 25.96 5.25
N CYS A 766 -4.27 25.95 3.94
CA CYS A 766 -4.84 24.87 3.12
C CYS A 766 -4.24 23.50 3.49
N ALA A 767 -3.17 23.48 4.28
CA ALA A 767 -2.51 22.28 4.73
C ALA A 767 -2.73 22.00 6.23
N VAL A 768 -3.78 22.61 6.81
CA VAL A 768 -4.51 22.02 7.93
C VAL A 768 -5.97 21.89 7.60
N ALA A 769 -6.25 20.95 6.73
CA ALA A 769 -6.96 19.81 7.23
C ALA A 769 -6.02 18.63 6.99
N THR A 770 -5.89 17.71 7.94
CA THR A 770 -5.76 16.29 7.56
C THR A 770 -6.60 16.09 6.31
N GLU A 771 -6.08 15.57 5.18
CA GLU A 771 -6.92 15.46 3.98
C GLU A 771 -8.22 14.74 4.36
N THR A 772 -9.25 15.56 4.52
CA THR A 772 -10.63 15.29 4.89
C THR A 772 -11.32 16.15 3.85
N ASN A 773 -12.30 15.61 3.15
CA ASN A 773 -13.19 16.43 2.33
C ASN A 773 -14.16 17.26 3.23
N TYR A 774 -13.84 17.51 4.52
CA TYR A 774 -14.77 18.00 5.55
C TYR A 774 -14.13 19.02 6.51
N ASN A 775 -14.83 20.11 6.79
CA ASN A 775 -14.41 21.08 7.82
C ASN A 775 -14.87 20.64 9.22
N LEU A 776 -13.93 20.16 10.06
CA LEU A 776 -14.22 19.57 11.38
C LEU A 776 -13.88 20.46 12.59
N GLY A 777 -13.22 21.61 12.44
CA GLY A 777 -12.72 22.39 13.60
C GLY A 777 -11.71 21.62 14.49
N PRO A 778 -11.40 22.09 15.72
CA PRO A 778 -10.34 21.53 16.58
C PRO A 778 -10.71 20.19 17.24
N VAL A 779 -10.77 19.14 16.43
CA VAL A 779 -11.00 17.76 16.85
C VAL A 779 -9.70 17.02 17.20
N LYS A 780 -9.80 15.90 17.93
CA LYS A 780 -8.64 15.07 18.32
C LYS A 780 -8.20 14.15 17.16
N PRO A 781 -6.90 13.84 17.03
CA PRO A 781 -6.36 13.09 15.88
C PRO A 781 -7.05 11.75 15.57
N GLN A 782 -7.45 11.01 16.60
CA GLN A 782 -8.16 9.74 16.43
C GLN A 782 -9.55 9.90 15.81
N LEU A 783 -10.25 11.00 16.09
CA LEU A 783 -11.55 11.29 15.46
C LEU A 783 -11.35 11.68 14.00
N THR A 784 -10.28 12.42 13.72
CA THR A 784 -9.92 12.84 12.38
C THR A 784 -9.59 11.65 11.47
N GLN A 785 -8.81 10.69 11.97
CA GLN A 785 -8.50 9.45 11.25
C GLN A 785 -9.78 8.64 10.97
N LEU A 786 -10.70 8.58 11.93
CA LEU A 786 -11.99 7.94 11.75
C LEU A 786 -12.83 8.60 10.65
N VAL A 787 -12.95 9.93 10.64
CA VAL A 787 -13.74 10.67 9.64
C VAL A 787 -13.16 10.50 8.23
N ASN A 788 -11.84 10.41 8.10
CA ASN A 788 -11.17 10.18 6.82
C ASN A 788 -11.38 8.80 6.23
N VAL A 789 -11.63 7.81 7.08
CA VAL A 789 -12.01 6.49 6.63
C VAL A 789 -13.50 6.45 6.30
N LEU A 790 -14.36 6.93 7.20
CA LEU A 790 -15.81 6.75 7.08
C LEU A 790 -16.49 7.73 6.12
N GLY A 791 -16.05 8.99 6.05
CA GLY A 791 -16.69 10.01 5.23
C GLY A 791 -16.69 9.66 3.73
N PRO A 792 -15.52 9.45 3.11
CA PRO A 792 -15.43 9.04 1.70
C PRO A 792 -16.04 7.66 1.45
N MET A 793 -15.85 6.72 2.38
CA MET A 793 -16.39 5.35 2.28
C MET A 793 -17.92 5.31 2.14
N PHE A 794 -18.62 6.26 2.76
CA PHE A 794 -20.08 6.34 2.72
C PHE A 794 -20.62 7.50 1.88
N ASP A 795 -19.78 8.14 1.08
CA ASP A 795 -20.10 9.31 0.25
C ASP A 795 -20.78 10.45 1.02
N ILE A 796 -20.35 10.66 2.27
CA ILE A 796 -20.85 11.77 3.09
C ILE A 796 -20.33 13.06 2.48
N LYS A 797 -21.15 14.10 2.36
CA LYS A 797 -20.74 15.36 1.71
C LYS A 797 -20.38 16.45 2.73
N THR A 798 -20.85 16.32 3.96
CA THR A 798 -20.59 17.27 5.03
C THR A 798 -20.50 16.52 6.34
N VAL A 799 -19.50 16.83 7.15
CA VAL A 799 -19.36 16.29 8.50
C VAL A 799 -19.20 17.45 9.46
N GLY A 800 -20.04 17.52 10.49
CA GLY A 800 -19.91 18.49 11.57
C GLY A 800 -18.95 17.97 12.65
N GLY A 801 -17.87 18.69 12.94
CA GLY A 801 -16.91 18.31 13.97
C GLY A 801 -17.08 19.14 15.25
N TYR A 802 -16.01 19.78 15.72
CA TYR A 802 -15.96 20.57 16.95
C TYR A 802 -17.01 21.69 16.99
N ARG A 803 -17.66 21.84 18.16
CA ARG A 803 -18.54 22.97 18.50
C ARG A 803 -18.41 23.28 19.99
N GLU A 804 -17.91 24.47 20.32
CA GLU A 804 -17.72 24.92 21.71
C GLU A 804 -19.07 25.05 22.46
N SER A 805 -20.13 25.47 21.78
CA SER A 805 -21.45 25.70 22.37
C SER A 805 -22.29 24.43 22.59
N ALA A 806 -21.77 23.25 22.24
CA ALA A 806 -22.52 22.00 22.34
C ALA A 806 -22.60 21.49 23.80
N THR A 807 -23.74 20.88 24.16
CA THR A 807 -24.06 20.51 25.55
C THR A 807 -23.48 19.16 26.01
N ASP A 808 -22.56 18.57 25.23
CA ASP A 808 -21.93 17.26 25.43
C ASP A 808 -20.43 17.41 25.74
N PRO A 809 -20.02 17.72 26.99
CA PRO A 809 -18.64 18.11 27.32
C PRO A 809 -17.54 17.08 27.01
N ASN A 810 -17.91 15.84 26.66
CA ASN A 810 -17.00 14.76 26.27
C ASN A 810 -17.13 14.36 24.78
N GLY A 811 -17.88 15.12 23.98
CA GLY A 811 -18.09 14.90 22.55
C GLY A 811 -17.60 16.06 21.70
N HIS A 812 -18.49 16.88 21.13
CA HIS A 812 -18.12 17.95 20.19
C HIS A 812 -17.18 19.02 20.80
N PRO A 813 -17.40 19.56 22.00
CA PRO A 813 -16.48 20.52 22.63
C PRO A 813 -15.15 19.89 23.07
N ALA A 814 -15.09 18.56 23.22
CA ALA A 814 -13.85 17.83 23.52
C ALA A 814 -13.07 17.43 22.26
N GLY A 815 -13.65 17.65 21.08
CA GLY A 815 -13.09 17.22 19.81
C GLY A 815 -13.16 15.70 19.58
N LEU A 816 -14.11 15.02 20.21
CA LEU A 816 -14.25 13.55 20.19
C LEU A 816 -15.51 13.05 19.48
N ALA A 817 -16.37 13.95 18.98
CA ALA A 817 -17.58 13.60 18.25
C ALA A 817 -17.67 14.24 16.86
N ALA A 818 -18.26 13.50 15.92
CA ALA A 818 -18.52 13.94 14.56
C ALA A 818 -19.94 13.58 14.10
N ASP A 819 -20.58 14.52 13.38
CA ASP A 819 -21.92 14.44 12.80
C ASP A 819 -21.82 14.23 11.29
N PHE A 820 -22.01 13.01 10.81
CA PHE A 820 -21.98 12.69 9.37
C PHE A 820 -23.33 13.06 8.73
N MET A 821 -23.39 14.20 8.05
CA MET A 821 -24.64 14.79 7.55
C MET A 821 -25.18 14.00 6.35
N VAL A 822 -26.48 13.74 6.37
CA VAL A 822 -27.21 13.08 5.28
C VAL A 822 -28.50 13.86 4.96
N PRO A 823 -28.97 13.83 3.69
CA PRO A 823 -30.21 14.49 3.31
C PRO A 823 -31.43 13.96 4.08
N LEU A 824 -32.38 14.84 4.44
CA LEU A 824 -33.66 14.46 5.06
C LEU A 824 -34.65 13.87 4.04
N ASN A 825 -34.27 12.74 3.45
CA ASN A 825 -35.11 11.96 2.55
C ASN A 825 -34.80 10.46 2.69
N SER A 826 -35.51 9.62 1.94
CA SER A 826 -35.33 8.16 2.00
C SER A 826 -33.91 7.71 1.63
N ALA A 827 -33.25 8.39 0.69
CA ALA A 827 -31.89 8.07 0.25
C ALA A 827 -30.86 8.42 1.34
N GLY A 828 -30.96 9.59 1.96
CA GLY A 828 -30.10 9.99 3.08
C GLY A 828 -30.33 9.13 4.31
N ARG A 829 -31.58 8.71 4.58
CA ARG A 829 -31.87 7.73 5.63
C ARG A 829 -31.20 6.39 5.38
N ALA A 830 -31.24 5.88 4.15
CA ALA A 830 -30.56 4.64 3.77
C ALA A 830 -29.02 4.77 3.87
N GLN A 831 -28.47 5.93 3.55
CA GLN A 831 -27.04 6.23 3.68
C GLN A 831 -26.59 6.25 5.15
N GLY A 832 -27.34 6.94 6.03
CA GLY A 832 -27.08 6.94 7.46
C GLY A 832 -27.26 5.56 8.12
N ASP A 833 -28.24 4.76 7.68
CA ASP A 833 -28.42 3.38 8.14
C ASP A 833 -27.18 2.50 7.82
N ARG A 834 -26.56 2.65 6.64
CA ARG A 834 -25.32 1.93 6.26
C ARG A 834 -24.12 2.35 7.11
N LEU A 835 -23.91 3.66 7.27
CA LEU A 835 -22.80 4.20 8.06
C LEU A 835 -22.92 3.76 9.53
N ALA A 836 -24.10 3.93 10.15
CA ALA A 836 -24.32 3.56 11.55
C ALA A 836 -24.19 2.04 11.78
N ALA A 837 -24.57 1.20 10.81
CA ALA A 837 -24.39 -0.25 10.88
C ALA A 837 -22.92 -0.67 10.83
N TYR A 838 -22.14 -0.06 9.93
CA TYR A 838 -20.70 -0.31 9.81
C TYR A 838 -19.93 0.14 11.07
N ALA A 839 -20.16 1.38 11.50
CA ALA A 839 -19.54 1.95 12.69
C ALA A 839 -19.82 1.08 13.94
N LYS A 840 -21.03 0.55 14.07
CA LYS A 840 -21.39 -0.37 15.16
C LYS A 840 -20.66 -1.72 15.08
N ALA A 841 -20.45 -2.27 13.89
CA ALA A 841 -19.79 -3.56 13.68
C ALA A 841 -18.28 -3.52 13.98
N HIS A 842 -17.64 -2.38 13.70
CA HIS A 842 -16.18 -2.18 13.84
C HIS A 842 -15.79 -1.30 15.03
N ALA A 843 -16.69 -1.15 16.01
CA ALA A 843 -16.52 -0.18 17.09
C ALA A 843 -15.25 -0.38 17.94
N SER A 844 -14.74 -1.62 18.11
CA SER A 844 -13.49 -1.86 18.84
C SER A 844 -12.23 -1.46 18.06
N GLU A 845 -12.20 -1.74 16.75
CA GLU A 845 -11.09 -1.45 15.83
C GLU A 845 -10.98 0.06 15.56
N LEU A 846 -12.12 0.74 15.50
CA LEU A 846 -12.25 2.16 15.22
C LEU A 846 -12.24 3.05 16.48
N GLY A 847 -12.11 2.46 17.68
CA GLY A 847 -12.07 3.21 18.93
C GLY A 847 -13.37 3.94 19.30
N ILE A 848 -14.53 3.50 18.79
CA ILE A 848 -15.84 4.11 19.00
C ILE A 848 -16.36 3.85 20.42
N ASP A 849 -17.01 4.85 21.01
CA ASP A 849 -17.67 4.77 22.32
C ASP A 849 -19.19 4.57 22.17
N TYR A 850 -19.86 5.46 21.43
CA TYR A 850 -21.29 5.36 21.14
C TYR A 850 -21.65 6.00 19.79
N ILE A 851 -22.84 5.64 19.30
CA ILE A 851 -23.42 6.08 18.02
C ILE A 851 -24.87 6.49 18.28
N ILE A 852 -25.28 7.62 17.72
CA ILE A 852 -26.67 8.10 17.72
C ILE A 852 -27.13 8.23 16.27
N TRP A 853 -28.25 7.60 15.94
CA TRP A 853 -28.79 7.67 14.58
C TRP A 853 -30.29 7.41 14.56
N TYR A 854 -31.07 8.35 14.03
CA TYR A 854 -32.52 8.22 13.82
C TYR A 854 -33.30 7.98 15.13
N GLN A 855 -33.11 8.86 16.11
CA GLN A 855 -33.77 8.87 17.43
C GLN A 855 -33.52 7.62 18.29
N ARG A 856 -32.38 6.98 18.10
CA ARG A 856 -31.92 5.84 18.91
C ARG A 856 -30.42 5.95 19.16
N ILE A 857 -29.98 5.41 20.29
CA ILE A 857 -28.58 5.37 20.71
C ILE A 857 -28.12 3.93 20.90
N TRP A 858 -26.89 3.67 20.50
CA TRP A 858 -26.16 2.43 20.78
C TRP A 858 -24.79 2.77 21.34
N SER A 859 -24.32 2.00 22.32
CA SER A 859 -22.99 2.21 22.92
C SER A 859 -22.30 0.89 23.18
N VAL A 860 -20.96 0.90 23.11
CA VAL A 860 -20.14 -0.29 23.34
C VAL A 860 -20.37 -0.85 24.74
N ALA A 861 -20.46 0.02 25.75
CA ALA A 861 -20.69 -0.38 27.14
C ALA A 861 -22.01 -1.13 27.38
N ARG A 862 -23.01 -0.94 26.51
CA ARG A 862 -24.33 -1.57 26.62
C ARG A 862 -24.72 -2.26 25.30
N ALA A 863 -23.74 -2.87 24.64
CA ALA A 863 -23.91 -3.44 23.31
C ALA A 863 -24.97 -4.55 23.26
N SER A 864 -25.11 -5.33 24.34
CA SER A 864 -26.06 -6.45 24.49
C SER A 864 -27.52 -6.04 24.46
N GLU A 865 -27.83 -4.79 24.79
CA GLU A 865 -29.19 -4.26 24.80
C GLU A 865 -29.65 -3.78 23.41
N GLY A 866 -28.75 -3.77 22.43
CA GLY A 866 -29.06 -3.25 21.10
C GLY A 866 -29.33 -1.75 21.08
N TRP A 867 -30.06 -1.31 20.05
CA TRP A 867 -30.46 0.10 19.91
C TRP A 867 -31.53 0.44 20.95
N ARG A 868 -31.34 1.55 21.65
CA ARG A 868 -32.29 2.05 22.65
C ARG A 868 -32.97 3.34 22.15
N PRO A 869 -34.28 3.53 22.39
CA PRO A 869 -34.96 4.75 22.00
C PRO A 869 -34.44 5.96 22.80
N MET A 870 -34.41 7.13 22.16
CA MET A 870 -34.20 8.42 22.84
C MET A 870 -35.52 9.20 22.94
N GLU A 871 -35.63 10.11 23.90
CA GLU A 871 -36.75 11.06 23.96
C GLU A 871 -36.85 11.91 22.70
N ASP A 872 -38.07 12.32 22.34
CA ASP A 872 -38.31 13.29 21.27
C ASP A 872 -37.94 14.69 21.75
N ARG A 873 -37.10 15.37 20.96
CA ARG A 873 -36.56 16.71 21.26
C ARG A 873 -37.03 17.76 20.25
N ASP A 874 -38.20 17.57 19.66
CA ASP A 874 -38.93 18.55 18.86
C ASP A 874 -38.32 18.97 17.48
N SER A 875 -37.08 18.58 17.14
CA SER A 875 -36.50 18.82 15.80
C SER A 875 -35.75 17.62 15.20
N ASP A 876 -35.60 17.59 13.87
CA ASP A 876 -34.89 16.49 13.18
C ASP A 876 -33.39 16.45 13.48
N SER A 877 -32.77 17.62 13.69
CA SER A 877 -31.37 17.70 14.13
C SER A 877 -31.21 17.20 15.57
N GLU A 878 -32.07 17.63 16.49
CA GLU A 878 -31.98 17.17 17.90
C GLU A 878 -32.34 15.68 18.05
N ASN A 879 -33.19 15.16 17.16
CA ASN A 879 -33.52 13.75 17.05
C ASN A 879 -32.53 12.94 16.17
N HIS A 880 -31.47 13.56 15.65
CA HIS A 880 -30.40 12.93 14.86
C HIS A 880 -30.94 12.17 13.62
N ARG A 881 -31.91 12.75 12.91
CA ARG A 881 -32.49 12.17 11.68
C ARG A 881 -31.79 12.63 10.40
N ASN A 882 -31.04 13.73 10.46
CA ASN A 882 -30.26 14.30 9.36
C ASN A 882 -28.74 14.06 9.48
N HIS A 883 -28.27 13.35 10.50
CA HIS A 883 -26.86 12.98 10.63
C HIS A 883 -26.67 11.75 11.52
N VAL A 884 -25.65 10.95 11.20
CA VAL A 884 -25.15 9.91 12.12
C VAL A 884 -24.11 10.56 13.02
N HIS A 885 -24.34 10.55 14.33
CA HIS A 885 -23.40 11.05 15.31
C HIS A 885 -22.55 9.91 15.87
N ILE A 886 -21.23 10.07 15.85
CA ILE A 886 -20.27 9.10 16.40
C ILE A 886 -19.35 9.79 17.39
N ASN A 887 -19.21 9.20 18.57
CA ASN A 887 -18.25 9.61 19.59
C ASN A 887 -17.15 8.56 19.78
N VAL A 888 -15.88 8.98 19.89
CA VAL A 888 -14.73 8.09 20.10
C VAL A 888 -14.20 8.15 21.54
N LYS A 889 -13.49 7.09 21.96
CA LYS A 889 -12.89 7.03 23.31
C LYS A 889 -11.66 7.96 23.41
N PRO A 890 -11.46 8.64 24.56
CA PRO A 890 -10.22 9.36 24.83
C PRO A 890 -9.00 8.41 24.84
N GLY A 891 -7.98 8.68 24.03
CA GLY A 891 -6.69 7.97 24.05
C GLY A 891 -6.59 6.67 23.23
N ALA A 892 -7.47 6.47 22.24
CA ALA A 892 -7.35 5.35 21.28
C ALA A 892 -6.15 5.54 20.32
N TRP A 893 -5.40 4.47 20.02
CA TRP A 893 -4.32 4.45 19.01
C TRP A 893 -4.72 3.59 17.80
N LEU A 894 -4.48 4.06 16.57
CA LEU A 894 -4.55 3.24 15.36
C LEU A 894 -3.17 2.57 15.08
N GLN A 895 -3.14 1.28 14.71
CA GLN A 895 -1.90 0.47 14.53
C GLN A 895 -1.40 0.43 13.06
N PRO A 896 -0.09 0.21 12.77
CA PRO A 896 0.44 0.01 11.41
C PRO A 896 -0.16 -1.23 10.70
N VAL A 897 -0.23 -1.20 9.37
CA VAL A 897 -0.70 -2.34 8.57
C VAL A 897 0.31 -3.49 8.65
N GLY A 898 -0.14 -4.66 9.14
CA GLY A 898 0.58 -5.94 9.00
C GLY A 898 1.32 -6.48 10.24
N LEU A 899 1.39 -5.76 11.37
CA LEU A 899 2.10 -6.26 12.56
C LEU A 899 1.16 -6.84 13.62
N ASP A 900 0.57 -7.98 13.27
CA ASP A 900 0.31 -9.12 14.16
C ASP A 900 -0.14 -10.32 13.30
N GLY A 901 0.79 -11.25 13.02
CA GLY A 901 0.48 -12.53 12.35
C GLY A 901 0.79 -12.63 10.84
N ALA A 902 1.98 -12.20 10.42
CA ALA A 902 2.47 -12.32 9.04
C ALA A 902 2.37 -13.77 8.47
N ALA A 903 1.87 -13.91 7.24
CA ALA A 903 1.56 -15.19 6.56
C ALA A 903 2.69 -15.66 5.62
N CYS A 904 2.69 -16.94 5.21
CA CYS A 904 3.79 -17.58 4.46
C CYS A 904 4.05 -17.03 3.03
N ASP A 905 3.11 -16.28 2.50
CA ASP A 905 3.12 -15.59 1.21
C ASP A 905 3.55 -14.13 1.33
N GLU A 906 3.89 -13.68 2.54
CA GLU A 906 4.36 -12.34 2.77
C GLU A 906 5.83 -12.25 2.35
N VAL A 907 6.07 -11.58 1.24
CA VAL A 907 7.42 -11.10 0.92
C VAL A 907 7.61 -9.80 1.68
N VAL A 908 8.78 -9.65 2.26
CA VAL A 908 9.18 -8.41 2.94
C VAL A 908 10.51 -7.97 2.38
N TYR A 909 10.83 -6.71 2.56
CA TYR A 909 12.15 -6.25 2.17
C TYR A 909 13.25 -6.90 3.05
N PRO A 910 14.40 -7.29 2.46
CA PRO A 910 15.48 -7.98 3.18
C PRO A 910 16.28 -7.05 4.11
N VAL A 911 15.95 -5.77 4.12
CA VAL A 911 16.53 -4.72 4.94
C VAL A 911 15.38 -3.94 5.61
N PRO A 912 15.62 -3.27 6.75
CA PRO A 912 14.62 -2.41 7.37
C PRO A 912 14.01 -1.43 6.35
N SER A 913 12.73 -1.07 6.51
CA SER A 913 11.96 -0.26 5.55
C SER A 913 12.65 1.04 5.12
N GLN A 914 13.46 1.63 6.00
CA GLN A 914 14.28 2.82 5.74
C GLN A 914 15.42 2.64 4.70
N TYR A 915 15.73 1.40 4.30
CA TYR A 915 16.76 1.05 3.29
C TYR A 915 16.13 0.45 2.02
N VAL A 916 14.81 0.49 1.92
CA VAL A 916 14.07 0.09 0.72
C VAL A 916 14.23 1.17 -0.35
N GLY A 917 14.66 0.78 -1.56
CA GLY A 917 14.94 1.72 -2.65
C GLY A 917 16.30 2.41 -2.59
N THR A 918 17.22 1.96 -1.70
CA THR A 918 18.62 2.41 -1.66
C THR A 918 19.54 1.57 -2.55
N ASP A 919 19.07 1.19 -3.73
CA ASP A 919 19.73 0.22 -4.59
C ASP A 919 20.83 0.89 -5.43
N ASN A 920 22.10 0.50 -5.25
CA ASN A 920 23.25 1.22 -5.80
C ASN A 920 23.81 0.67 -7.11
N HIS A 921 23.67 -0.63 -7.33
CA HIS A 921 23.93 -1.29 -8.60
C HIS A 921 22.84 -2.32 -8.76
N ASN A 922 22.21 -2.29 -9.91
CA ASN A 922 21.04 -3.09 -10.17
C ASN A 922 21.29 -4.12 -11.26
N TRP A 923 20.32 -5.01 -11.31
CA TRP A 923 20.20 -6.08 -12.27
C TRP A 923 20.63 -5.65 -13.68
N HIS A 924 21.56 -6.42 -14.25
CA HIS A 924 22.11 -6.27 -15.61
C HIS A 924 23.00 -5.06 -15.88
N GLU A 925 23.39 -4.28 -14.87
CA GLU A 925 24.42 -3.26 -15.07
C GLU A 925 25.74 -3.86 -15.59
N THR A 926 26.47 -3.14 -16.45
CA THR A 926 27.73 -3.61 -17.06
C THR A 926 28.90 -2.75 -16.60
N GLY A 927 30.01 -3.38 -16.21
CA GLY A 927 31.13 -2.70 -15.58
C GLY A 927 32.28 -3.66 -15.22
N PRO A 928 33.44 -3.15 -14.81
CA PRO A 928 34.67 -3.95 -14.68
C PRO A 928 34.71 -4.86 -13.44
N TYR A 929 33.76 -4.74 -12.52
CA TYR A 929 33.76 -5.42 -11.23
C TYR A 929 33.02 -6.76 -11.22
N TRP A 930 32.32 -7.09 -12.31
CA TRP A 930 31.57 -8.32 -12.49
C TRP A 930 31.95 -8.99 -13.82
N SER A 931 31.83 -10.31 -13.89
CA SER A 931 32.39 -11.09 -15.02
C SER A 931 31.64 -10.88 -16.34
N ASN A 932 30.35 -10.54 -16.30
CA ASN A 932 29.53 -10.24 -17.48
C ASN A 932 28.61 -9.03 -17.25
N TRP A 933 27.72 -9.13 -16.27
CA TRP A 933 26.78 -8.08 -15.84
C TRP A 933 26.50 -8.23 -14.34
N HIS A 934 25.86 -7.25 -13.69
CA HIS A 934 25.58 -7.26 -12.25
C HIS A 934 24.31 -8.08 -11.96
N THR A 935 24.45 -9.08 -11.09
CA THR A 935 23.50 -10.21 -10.98
C THR A 935 22.51 -10.06 -9.84
N GLY A 936 22.40 -8.88 -9.26
CA GLY A 936 21.51 -8.62 -8.13
C GLY A 936 21.12 -7.16 -8.01
N THR A 937 20.59 -6.84 -6.83
CA THR A 937 20.32 -5.49 -6.37
C THR A 937 21.20 -5.24 -5.16
N ASP A 938 22.01 -4.20 -5.21
CA ASP A 938 22.86 -3.79 -4.10
C ASP A 938 22.13 -2.83 -3.17
N PHE A 939 21.48 -3.34 -2.13
CA PHE A 939 20.90 -2.52 -1.06
C PHE A 939 22.02 -1.84 -0.27
N SER A 940 22.23 -0.56 -0.53
CA SER A 940 23.26 0.25 0.10
C SER A 940 22.94 0.57 1.56
N ALA A 941 23.21 -0.39 2.43
CA ALA A 941 23.00 -0.30 3.86
C ALA A 941 24.34 -0.28 4.63
N PRO A 942 24.45 0.49 5.75
CA PRO A 942 25.65 0.49 6.58
C PRO A 942 26.00 -0.90 7.09
N CYS A 943 27.30 -1.19 7.22
CA CYS A 943 27.77 -2.40 7.88
C CYS A 943 27.14 -2.53 9.29
N GLY A 944 26.65 -3.72 9.63
CA GLY A 944 25.94 -3.97 10.89
C GLY A 944 24.42 -3.83 10.81
N THR A 945 23.87 -3.30 9.70
CA THR A 945 22.42 -3.27 9.46
C THR A 945 21.87 -4.69 9.46
N THR A 946 20.80 -4.94 10.22
CA THR A 946 20.14 -6.24 10.26
C THR A 946 19.62 -6.61 8.87
N VAL A 947 19.95 -7.82 8.43
CA VAL A 947 19.42 -8.43 7.21
C VAL A 947 18.33 -9.39 7.60
N TYR A 948 17.18 -9.28 6.96
CA TYR A 948 16.02 -10.14 7.14
C TYR A 948 15.89 -11.09 5.95
N ALA A 949 15.32 -12.28 6.19
CA ALA A 949 14.89 -13.12 5.08
C ALA A 949 13.72 -12.44 4.35
N ALA A 950 13.90 -12.11 3.07
CA ALA A 950 12.89 -11.46 2.24
C ALA A 950 11.64 -12.34 2.04
N HIS A 951 11.83 -13.65 2.07
CA HIS A 951 10.74 -14.62 2.12
C HIS A 951 11.16 -15.74 3.07
N ALA A 952 10.19 -16.45 3.59
CA ALA A 952 10.46 -17.63 4.39
C ALA A 952 11.09 -18.75 3.52
N GLY A 953 11.98 -19.56 4.09
CA GLY A 953 12.72 -20.58 3.33
C GLY A 953 13.77 -21.33 4.17
N THR A 954 14.51 -22.25 3.54
CA THR A 954 15.63 -22.97 4.19
C THR A 954 16.95 -22.29 3.85
N ILE A 955 17.81 -22.12 4.86
CA ILE A 955 19.16 -21.57 4.72
C ILE A 955 20.08 -22.59 4.05
N GLU A 956 20.62 -22.24 2.91
CA GLU A 956 21.84 -22.81 2.36
C GLU A 956 22.99 -21.83 2.60
N ILE A 957 24.18 -22.36 2.85
CA ILE A 957 25.40 -21.54 3.01
C ILE A 957 26.40 -22.06 2.01
N ASP A 958 26.84 -21.22 1.08
CA ASP A 958 27.89 -21.55 0.12
C ASP A 958 29.18 -20.84 0.54
N THR A 959 30.25 -21.61 0.71
CA THR A 959 31.57 -21.10 1.14
C THR A 959 32.60 -21.15 0.01
N THR A 960 32.16 -21.48 -1.21
CA THR A 960 33.04 -21.63 -2.37
C THR A 960 33.03 -20.39 -3.28
N GLU A 961 32.02 -19.55 -3.16
CA GLU A 961 31.83 -18.30 -3.89
C GLU A 961 32.58 -17.13 -3.24
N GLY A 962 33.90 -17.07 -3.46
CA GLY A 962 34.78 -16.10 -2.80
C GLY A 962 34.47 -14.62 -3.09
N TRP A 963 33.68 -14.30 -4.12
CA TRP A 963 33.23 -12.94 -4.41
C TRP A 963 32.17 -12.46 -3.43
N ALA A 964 31.35 -13.35 -2.85
CA ALA A 964 30.26 -12.98 -1.95
C ALA A 964 30.71 -12.77 -0.49
N GLY A 965 31.97 -13.04 -0.17
CA GLY A 965 32.51 -13.04 1.19
C GLY A 965 32.75 -14.45 1.73
N PRO A 966 33.01 -14.63 3.04
CA PRO A 966 33.31 -15.93 3.62
C PRO A 966 32.14 -16.92 3.53
N GLN A 967 30.92 -16.40 3.42
CA GLN A 967 29.67 -17.16 3.32
C GLN A 967 28.67 -16.39 2.44
N LEU A 968 28.23 -17.01 1.35
CA LEU A 968 27.04 -16.61 0.62
C LEU A 968 25.84 -17.30 1.28
N VAL A 969 24.92 -16.51 1.85
CA VAL A 969 23.70 -17.04 2.46
C VAL A 969 22.62 -17.11 1.39
N LYS A 970 21.97 -18.25 1.23
CA LYS A 970 20.85 -18.42 0.31
C LYS A 970 19.63 -18.83 1.10
N VAL A 971 18.51 -18.12 0.94
CA VAL A 971 17.22 -18.53 1.48
C VAL A 971 16.45 -19.15 0.32
N THR A 972 16.38 -20.47 0.30
CA THR A 972 15.72 -21.21 -0.79
C THR A 972 14.34 -21.70 -0.38
N THR A 973 13.40 -21.60 -1.29
CA THR A 973 12.12 -22.30 -1.21
C THR A 973 12.22 -23.73 -1.74
N GLY A 974 13.40 -24.38 -1.82
CA GLY A 974 13.58 -25.76 -2.29
C GLY A 974 14.48 -25.95 -3.53
N ALA A 975 14.75 -27.20 -3.91
CA ALA A 975 15.71 -27.51 -4.97
C ALA A 975 15.18 -27.10 -6.36
N GLY A 976 15.88 -26.15 -7.01
CA GLY A 976 15.50 -25.63 -8.31
C GLY A 976 14.41 -24.56 -8.26
N SER A 977 14.24 -23.88 -7.11
CA SER A 977 13.13 -22.98 -6.78
C SER A 977 13.52 -21.52 -6.55
N LEU A 978 12.53 -20.64 -6.29
CA LEU A 978 12.78 -19.28 -5.79
C LEU A 978 13.79 -19.32 -4.65
N THR A 979 14.92 -18.71 -4.89
CA THR A 979 16.05 -18.67 -3.97
C THR A 979 16.60 -17.26 -3.96
N THR A 980 16.58 -16.63 -2.79
CA THR A 980 17.19 -15.31 -2.59
C THR A 980 18.60 -15.46 -2.06
N TRP A 981 19.54 -14.73 -2.65
CA TRP A 981 20.96 -14.79 -2.30
C TRP A 981 21.33 -13.51 -1.56
N TYR A 982 22.09 -13.63 -0.48
CA TYR A 982 22.48 -12.54 0.42
C TYR A 982 24.01 -12.59 0.55
N ALA A 983 24.67 -11.66 -0.15
CA ALA A 983 26.12 -11.57 -0.23
C ALA A 983 26.67 -10.36 0.55
N HIS A 984 27.98 -10.37 0.74
CA HIS A 984 28.77 -9.36 1.44
C HIS A 984 28.49 -9.20 2.93
N MET A 985 27.80 -10.14 3.56
CA MET A 985 27.44 -10.07 4.99
C MET A 985 28.66 -10.24 5.91
N GLN A 986 28.75 -9.42 6.98
CA GLN A 986 29.84 -9.50 7.97
C GLN A 986 29.53 -10.44 9.13
N THR A 987 28.27 -10.76 9.35
CA THR A 987 27.82 -11.67 10.41
C THR A 987 26.61 -12.44 9.89
N VAL A 988 26.67 -13.76 10.00
CA VAL A 988 25.57 -14.66 9.68
C VAL A 988 25.11 -15.28 11.00
N THR A 989 23.83 -15.08 11.35
CA THR A 989 23.26 -15.52 12.65
C THR A 989 22.50 -16.84 12.54
N VAL A 990 22.51 -17.44 11.36
CA VAL A 990 21.76 -18.66 11.00
C VAL A 990 22.69 -19.77 10.51
N SER A 991 22.25 -21.02 10.58
CA SER A 991 23.04 -22.20 10.20
C SER A 991 22.50 -22.88 8.93
N ARG A 992 23.37 -23.55 8.15
CA ARG A 992 22.96 -24.34 6.99
C ARG A 992 21.90 -25.38 7.39
N GLY A 993 20.78 -25.44 6.67
CA GLY A 993 19.63 -26.29 6.95
C GLY A 993 18.63 -25.72 7.96
N GLN A 994 18.94 -24.59 8.62
CA GLN A 994 18.00 -23.83 9.45
C GLN A 994 16.89 -23.29 8.56
N THR A 995 15.66 -23.30 9.05
CA THR A 995 14.53 -22.74 8.32
C THR A 995 14.17 -21.40 8.98
N VAL A 996 13.84 -20.38 8.17
CA VAL A 996 13.60 -19.00 8.61
C VAL A 996 12.29 -18.46 8.03
N ALA A 997 11.59 -17.58 8.76
CA ALA A 997 10.37 -16.88 8.32
C ALA A 997 10.67 -15.59 7.53
N ALA A 998 9.71 -15.07 6.77
CA ALA A 998 9.83 -13.75 6.14
C ALA A 998 9.91 -12.68 7.23
N GLY A 999 10.89 -11.77 7.13
CA GLY A 999 11.17 -10.78 8.17
C GLY A 999 11.97 -11.32 9.36
N GLU A 1000 12.40 -12.58 9.34
CA GLU A 1000 13.27 -13.14 10.38
C GLU A 1000 14.72 -12.65 10.18
N PRO A 1001 15.42 -12.16 11.23
CA PRO A 1001 16.82 -11.75 11.14
C PRO A 1001 17.76 -12.92 10.78
N ILE A 1002 18.50 -12.81 9.67
CA ILE A 1002 19.43 -13.84 9.19
C ILE A 1002 20.91 -13.44 9.27
N GLY A 1003 21.20 -12.16 9.52
CA GLY A 1003 22.54 -11.68 9.80
C GLY A 1003 22.66 -10.18 9.68
N GLN A 1004 23.84 -9.68 9.31
CA GLN A 1004 24.11 -8.25 9.20
C GLN A 1004 24.91 -7.92 7.94
N VAL A 1005 24.55 -6.79 7.32
CA VAL A 1005 25.22 -6.20 6.16
C VAL A 1005 26.70 -6.01 6.47
N GLY A 1006 27.56 -6.30 5.50
CA GLY A 1006 29.01 -6.20 5.65
C GLY A 1006 29.69 -5.67 4.39
N LYS A 1007 31.01 -5.88 4.34
CA LYS A 1007 31.88 -5.50 3.22
C LYS A 1007 32.84 -6.64 2.84
N GLU A 1008 32.40 -7.87 3.06
CA GLU A 1008 33.23 -9.06 2.87
C GLU A 1008 33.14 -9.55 1.41
N GLY A 1009 34.24 -10.06 0.84
CA GLY A 1009 34.27 -10.54 -0.55
C GLY A 1009 34.77 -9.51 -1.56
N ASN A 1010 34.31 -9.60 -2.81
CA ASN A 1010 34.71 -8.72 -3.92
C ASN A 1010 33.80 -7.50 -3.99
N VAL A 1011 33.96 -6.58 -3.04
CA VAL A 1011 33.09 -5.42 -2.82
C VAL A 1011 33.93 -4.19 -2.44
N SER A 1012 33.50 -3.01 -2.89
CA SER A 1012 34.16 -1.72 -2.64
C SER A 1012 33.64 -0.97 -1.41
N GLY A 1013 32.48 -1.36 -0.84
CA GLY A 1013 31.87 -0.71 0.33
C GLY A 1013 30.66 -1.47 0.89
N CYS A 1014 30.21 -1.14 2.11
CA CYS A 1014 29.14 -1.88 2.79
C CYS A 1014 27.81 -1.81 2.02
N HIS A 1015 27.25 -2.98 1.69
CA HIS A 1015 25.92 -3.13 1.12
C HIS A 1015 25.47 -4.60 1.22
N LEU A 1016 24.16 -4.85 1.12
CA LEU A 1016 23.64 -6.18 0.89
C LEU A 1016 23.46 -6.35 -0.62
N HIS A 1017 24.29 -7.18 -1.24
CA HIS A 1017 24.03 -7.65 -2.59
C HIS A 1017 22.99 -8.77 -2.50
N PHE A 1018 21.79 -8.48 -3.01
CA PHE A 1018 20.62 -9.34 -2.93
C PHE A 1018 20.24 -9.82 -4.32
N GLU A 1019 20.19 -11.12 -4.55
CA GLU A 1019 19.75 -11.68 -5.84
C GLU A 1019 18.47 -12.48 -5.68
N VAL A 1020 17.69 -12.57 -6.76
CA VAL A 1020 16.46 -13.38 -6.83
C VAL A 1020 16.60 -14.37 -7.97
N HIS A 1021 16.70 -15.65 -7.63
CA HIS A 1021 16.77 -16.74 -8.59
C HIS A 1021 15.46 -17.51 -8.56
N LEU A 1022 14.65 -17.44 -9.61
CA LEU A 1022 13.35 -18.10 -9.68
C LEU A 1022 13.46 -19.63 -9.69
N LYS A 1023 14.62 -20.20 -10.07
CA LYS A 1023 14.84 -21.65 -10.17
C LYS A 1023 16.18 -22.13 -9.60
N ASN A 1024 16.81 -21.35 -8.71
CA ASN A 1024 18.11 -21.65 -8.08
C ASN A 1024 19.20 -22.11 -9.08
N GLY A 1025 19.31 -21.40 -10.21
CA GLY A 1025 20.23 -21.68 -11.29
C GLY A 1025 21.62 -21.07 -11.09
N SER A 1026 22.26 -20.73 -12.21
CA SER A 1026 23.59 -20.12 -12.23
C SER A 1026 23.48 -18.61 -11.98
N ILE A 1027 24.54 -17.99 -11.45
CA ILE A 1027 24.62 -16.54 -11.24
C ILE A 1027 24.31 -15.73 -12.53
N TYR A 1028 24.62 -16.27 -13.72
CA TYR A 1028 24.27 -15.70 -15.04
C TYR A 1028 23.19 -16.49 -15.78
N GLY A 1029 22.42 -17.30 -15.06
CA GLY A 1029 21.32 -18.09 -15.59
C GLY A 1029 20.13 -17.21 -15.97
N SER A 1030 19.30 -17.70 -16.90
CA SER A 1030 18.09 -17.01 -17.33
C SER A 1030 16.98 -16.98 -16.27
N ASP A 1031 17.17 -17.66 -15.14
CA ASP A 1031 16.24 -17.70 -14.00
C ASP A 1031 16.61 -16.72 -12.89
N ASN A 1032 17.79 -16.11 -12.96
CA ASN A 1032 18.13 -14.97 -12.14
C ASN A 1032 17.38 -13.75 -12.71
N VAL A 1033 16.69 -12.99 -11.87
CA VAL A 1033 15.76 -11.91 -12.27
C VAL A 1033 15.94 -10.67 -11.41
N ASP A 1034 15.47 -9.52 -11.91
CA ASP A 1034 15.56 -8.23 -11.23
C ASP A 1034 14.94 -8.25 -9.82
N PRO A 1035 15.78 -8.20 -8.76
CA PRO A 1035 15.32 -8.30 -7.38
C PRO A 1035 14.47 -7.11 -6.92
N SER A 1036 14.73 -5.90 -7.42
CA SER A 1036 13.98 -4.69 -7.04
C SER A 1036 12.56 -4.72 -7.60
N THR A 1037 12.42 -5.16 -8.86
CA THR A 1037 11.11 -5.40 -9.49
C THR A 1037 10.36 -6.52 -8.78
N TRP A 1038 11.05 -7.60 -8.39
CA TRP A 1038 10.45 -8.72 -7.66
C TRP A 1038 9.95 -8.31 -6.27
N LEU A 1039 10.71 -7.52 -5.50
CA LEU A 1039 10.29 -7.07 -4.16
C LEU A 1039 9.10 -6.09 -4.21
N ALA A 1040 9.08 -5.15 -5.16
CA ALA A 1040 8.01 -4.15 -5.30
C ALA A 1040 6.63 -4.76 -5.63
N GLN A 1041 6.63 -5.91 -6.30
CA GLN A 1041 5.42 -6.63 -6.70
C GLN A 1041 4.87 -7.56 -5.62
N ASN A 1042 5.76 -8.09 -4.76
CA ASN A 1042 5.41 -9.17 -3.85
C ASN A 1042 5.36 -8.74 -2.38
N ALA A 1043 5.96 -7.59 -2.00
CA ALA A 1043 5.90 -7.10 -0.62
C ALA A 1043 4.55 -6.42 -0.28
N SER A 1044 4.00 -6.69 0.91
CA SER A 1044 2.60 -6.47 1.32
C SER A 1044 1.94 -5.14 0.91
N ARG A 1045 0.74 -5.21 0.28
CA ARG A 1045 -0.27 -4.14 0.06
C ARG A 1045 -1.72 -4.67 0.32
N PRO A 1046 -2.71 -3.78 0.59
CA PRO A 1046 -3.91 -4.00 1.43
C PRO A 1046 -5.09 -4.69 0.73
N THR A 1047 -5.94 -5.40 1.49
CA THR A 1047 -7.18 -5.99 0.95
C THR A 1047 -8.30 -4.96 0.81
N GLN A 1048 -8.63 -4.60 -0.44
CA GLN A 1048 -9.94 -4.06 -0.84
C GLN A 1048 -10.98 -5.18 -0.68
N ALA A 1049 -12.07 -4.90 0.04
CA ALA A 1049 -13.25 -5.75 0.05
C ALA A 1049 -14.23 -5.29 -1.05
N ALA A 1050 -14.60 -6.23 -1.92
CA ALA A 1050 -15.92 -6.28 -2.54
C ALA A 1050 -16.85 -7.09 -1.62
#